data_AF-A0AA36N6F5-F1
#
_entry.id   AF-A0AA36N6F5-F1
#
_cell.length_a   1.000
_cell.length_b   1.000
_cell.length_c   1.000
_cell.angle_alpha   90.00
_cell.angle_beta   90.00
_cell.angle_gamma   90.00
#
_symmetry.space_group_name_H-M   'P 1'
#
loop_
_entity.id
_entity.type
_entity.pdbx_description
1 polymer ?
#
loop_
_entity_poly.entity_id
_entity_poly.type
_entity_poly.pdbx_seq_one_letter_code
_entity_poly.pdbx_strand_id
1 'polypeptide(L)'
;MSARRRLQVLHCHVSHPGSFQKILIANRGEIACRIHRAAKALGVQTVGVCTKEDSQSLHAKVLDKVVELPPGASPVAPYLDARHLLEIAIQEGCQAVHPGYGFLSENEAFVALCEEKGVKFVGPSAKVIDLFGDKTKAKEAAVRAKIPVLPGSPGLTSAQQAAEYLKANPMKFPLLLKAAFGGGGRGQAVVANEADFAREFEKCSKEAEMSFGRPEVFVERFLAKAMHIEVQVVGDGRHCIHLFERDCSVQLRKQKVVELAPARGMNPELRERITSAAVALCESVGYQNAGTVEFLVEGDLRDKAAGFYFLELNPRIQVEHTITEEITGIDLVQTQFKIAGGMTLADLGLEQKKLSFKGSAIQVRVGLLPGGGGQVADYQEPPKVRVETSIGAGTVAVTDYDPMIAKLIVWGEDFGQALKAALEAVRGFKAKGLKLNSDFLQRILEHQDFVKDTVHTTWVEQNKLHMPPQASAAVAAGGVLQIDAPFPAQVTEVKVKVGDEVSAGTVLAVLSAMKMLNDIVVDRPGKVVEVLAVAGTQINEGVPLFRIESSGEAVEEVHEAVAKSARKVTDTAGSQRALPRSWYASGSPEEQVYDTPVLRTKVKENDSVYKKRHQHNTEVASELHRRLDSVSHGGSERAVKLHRKRGKFLVRERIRKIIDEGTDFLEISQLAGWEMYGGGVHSGGTVIGIGVVSGREVMFIGTDATIKGGVAFPVGYKKWLRAQEIAEANCLPCVYLIDGGGAKLDAQGGPGKGDKDKKRDLTYSGTLPAMFVEGGRQFYNQARMSAKGIHQIAVVCGMCTAGGAYTPAMCDETIIVKENGTVYLGGPPLVKAATGEDADEQSLGGAVMHTTKSGTCDQMAPDEGTALQMCREVIENLSGRQPRTILMNTVAPEPPLYDRESILSVVPESTNIPYDIREVIARIVDGSRFHEFKPKFGPTIVCGFAHIEGYPVGIIGNNGMLFSESAIKATHFVQMCGKRGTPLVFLHNVTGFIIGTAFEQGGITKDGAKMVNAVSNVPVPKFSIVCGGSFGAGNYAMAGPAFGTRFTFLWPNAKISVMGGEQAAGVVAIVKQKALKRDGQQDMPEEMVAMLKKPIIDGIENSNSAYHSSAGAFDDGVIDPRDTRKVLAQVISISLNAPLPQNEYGVFRM
;
A
#
# COMPACT_ATOMS: atom_id res chain seq x y z
N MET A 1 -60.49 15.05 8.20
CA MET A 1 -61.36 16.08 7.60
C MET A 1 -60.66 16.69 6.39
N SER A 2 -61.46 16.91 5.35
CA SER A 2 -61.25 17.52 4.01
C SER A 2 -59.93 18.25 3.64
N ALA A 3 -59.55 18.01 2.39
CA ALA A 3 -58.69 18.83 1.53
C ALA A 3 -59.01 20.34 1.51
N ARG A 4 -58.02 21.11 1.01
CA ARG A 4 -58.02 22.53 0.58
C ARG A 4 -57.74 23.61 1.65
N ARG A 5 -56.53 24.18 1.59
CA ARG A 5 -56.15 25.62 1.70
C ARG A 5 -54.61 25.70 1.66
N ARG A 6 -53.91 26.56 0.92
CA ARG A 6 -54.15 27.52 -0.16
C ARG A 6 -52.77 27.76 -0.78
N LEU A 7 -52.67 27.74 -2.11
CA LEU A 7 -51.58 28.31 -2.88
C LEU A 7 -51.70 29.84 -2.88
N GLN A 8 -50.55 30.52 -2.80
CA GLN A 8 -50.19 31.87 -3.26
C GLN A 8 -49.57 32.73 -2.16
N VAL A 9 -48.25 32.97 -2.26
CA VAL A 9 -47.66 34.32 -2.13
C VAL A 9 -46.53 34.46 -3.16
N LEU A 10 -46.49 35.65 -3.75
CA LEU A 10 -45.72 36.17 -4.87
C LEU A 10 -44.18 36.04 -4.78
N HIS A 11 -43.58 36.00 -5.98
CA HIS A 11 -42.17 36.27 -6.23
C HIS A 11 -41.75 37.65 -5.70
N CYS A 12 -40.91 37.65 -4.67
CA CYS A 12 -39.89 38.68 -4.43
C CYS A 12 -38.59 37.94 -4.11
N HIS A 13 -37.55 38.16 -4.93
CA HIS A 13 -36.18 37.75 -4.61
C HIS A 13 -35.69 38.56 -3.41
N VAL A 14 -35.88 38.02 -2.22
CA VAL A 14 -35.10 38.36 -1.03
C VAL A 14 -34.46 37.05 -0.61
N SER A 15 -33.17 36.91 -0.89
CA SER A 15 -32.33 35.83 -0.38
C SER A 15 -32.43 35.81 1.14
N HIS A 16 -33.27 34.93 1.69
CA HIS A 16 -33.27 34.65 3.11
C HIS A 16 -31.94 33.96 3.44
N PRO A 17 -31.18 34.43 4.45
CA PRO A 17 -30.07 33.65 4.98
C PRO A 17 -30.63 32.28 5.42
N GLY A 18 -30.08 31.18 4.90
CA GLY A 18 -30.50 29.83 5.28
C GLY A 18 -31.04 28.89 4.20
N SER A 19 -31.26 29.33 2.95
CA SER A 19 -31.82 28.45 1.91
C SER A 19 -30.89 28.21 0.72
N PHE A 20 -30.54 26.95 0.49
CA PHE A 20 -29.91 26.52 -0.75
C PHE A 20 -30.91 26.62 -1.91
N GLN A 21 -30.42 26.90 -3.12
CA GLN A 21 -31.16 26.86 -4.37
C GLN A 21 -30.96 25.52 -5.09
N LYS A 22 -29.76 24.96 -5.00
CA LYS A 22 -29.42 23.68 -5.62
C LYS A 22 -28.42 22.90 -4.77
N ILE A 23 -28.63 21.59 -4.65
CA ILE A 23 -27.76 20.69 -3.91
C ILE A 23 -27.40 19.44 -4.71
N LEU A 24 -26.29 18.82 -4.34
CA LEU A 24 -25.96 17.45 -4.73
C LEU A 24 -26.42 16.47 -3.64
N ILE A 25 -27.08 15.40 -4.03
CA ILE A 25 -27.39 14.24 -3.20
C ILE A 25 -26.34 13.18 -3.53
N ALA A 26 -25.30 13.08 -2.68
CA ALA A 26 -24.18 12.15 -2.84
C ALA A 26 -24.51 10.78 -2.22
N ASN A 27 -25.65 10.21 -2.63
CA ASN A 27 -26.14 8.92 -2.16
C ASN A 27 -27.15 8.34 -3.16
N ARG A 28 -27.67 7.15 -2.85
CA ARG A 28 -28.60 6.37 -3.68
C ARG A 28 -29.74 5.76 -2.87
N GLY A 29 -30.66 5.10 -3.56
CA GLY A 29 -31.72 4.33 -2.90
C GLY A 29 -32.71 5.21 -2.13
N GLU A 30 -33.26 4.69 -1.02
CA GLU A 30 -34.37 5.35 -0.32
C GLU A 30 -33.98 6.71 0.26
N ILE A 31 -32.76 6.83 0.81
CA ILE A 31 -32.31 8.09 1.40
C ILE A 31 -32.15 9.18 0.36
N ALA A 32 -31.74 8.85 -0.86
CA ALA A 32 -31.71 9.83 -1.95
C ALA A 32 -33.13 10.33 -2.27
N CYS A 33 -34.13 9.44 -2.29
CA CYS A 33 -35.55 9.82 -2.44
C CYS A 33 -36.04 10.69 -1.25
N ARG A 34 -35.67 10.34 -0.01
CA ARG A 34 -36.04 11.08 1.21
C ARG A 34 -35.45 12.49 1.22
N ILE A 35 -34.17 12.62 0.86
CA ILE A 35 -33.49 13.91 0.76
C ILE A 35 -34.12 14.75 -0.36
N HIS A 36 -34.41 14.14 -1.51
CA HIS A 36 -35.10 14.81 -2.61
C HIS A 36 -36.45 15.39 -2.19
N ARG A 37 -37.26 14.61 -1.45
CA ARG A 37 -38.56 15.08 -0.95
C ARG A 37 -38.44 16.27 0.00
N ALA A 38 -37.48 16.24 0.94
CA ALA A 38 -37.23 17.38 1.84
C ALA A 38 -36.74 18.63 1.07
N ALA A 39 -35.80 18.45 0.15
CA ALA A 39 -35.28 19.54 -0.68
C ALA A 39 -36.41 20.19 -1.49
N LYS A 40 -37.25 19.38 -2.14
CA LYS A 40 -38.40 19.85 -2.93
C LYS A 40 -39.44 20.59 -2.08
N ALA A 41 -39.69 20.14 -0.85
CA ALA A 41 -40.58 20.83 0.09
C ALA A 41 -40.07 22.23 0.49
N LEU A 42 -38.75 22.43 0.46
CA LEU A 42 -38.08 23.72 0.69
C LEU A 42 -37.85 24.53 -0.60
N GLY A 43 -38.29 24.04 -1.76
CA GLY A 43 -38.08 24.69 -3.06
C GLY A 43 -36.63 24.60 -3.58
N VAL A 44 -35.85 23.65 -3.09
CA VAL A 44 -34.44 23.42 -3.47
C VAL A 44 -34.36 22.41 -4.61
N GLN A 45 -33.64 22.74 -5.67
CA GLN A 45 -33.39 21.84 -6.79
C GLN A 45 -32.35 20.77 -6.41
N THR A 46 -32.54 19.55 -6.90
CA THR A 46 -31.67 18.42 -6.59
C THR A 46 -30.95 17.88 -7.82
N VAL A 47 -29.65 17.67 -7.66
CA VAL A 47 -28.83 16.83 -8.53
C VAL A 47 -28.52 15.58 -7.72
N GLY A 48 -28.74 14.40 -8.26
CA GLY A 48 -28.20 13.18 -7.66
C GLY A 48 -27.36 12.39 -8.65
N VAL A 49 -26.90 11.24 -8.19
CA VAL A 49 -25.97 10.39 -8.91
C VAL A 49 -26.48 8.96 -8.98
N CYS A 50 -26.12 8.25 -10.03
CA CYS A 50 -26.38 6.81 -10.17
C CYS A 50 -25.16 6.10 -10.78
N THR A 51 -25.05 4.79 -10.60
CA THR A 51 -24.19 3.96 -11.44
C THR A 51 -25.03 3.29 -12.52
N LYS A 52 -24.36 2.63 -13.46
CA LYS A 52 -25.04 1.83 -14.48
C LYS A 52 -25.98 0.79 -13.86
N GLU A 53 -25.53 0.13 -12.80
CA GLU A 53 -26.28 -0.93 -12.10
C GLU A 53 -27.59 -0.40 -11.53
N ASP A 54 -27.60 0.79 -10.92
CA ASP A 54 -28.78 1.33 -10.25
C ASP A 54 -29.44 2.53 -10.95
N SER A 55 -29.07 2.75 -12.22
CA SER A 55 -29.71 3.70 -13.14
C SER A 55 -31.22 3.47 -13.30
N GLN A 56 -31.70 2.25 -13.04
CA GLN A 56 -33.12 1.87 -13.12
C GLN A 56 -33.83 1.81 -11.76
N SER A 57 -33.14 2.16 -10.66
CA SER A 57 -33.76 2.29 -9.32
C SER A 57 -34.61 3.56 -9.22
N LEU A 58 -35.43 3.64 -8.16
CA LEU A 58 -36.40 4.74 -8.02
C LEU A 58 -35.72 6.12 -7.93
N HIS A 59 -34.63 6.26 -7.17
CA HIS A 59 -33.98 7.57 -6.97
C HIS A 59 -33.55 8.19 -8.30
N ALA A 60 -32.98 7.38 -9.20
CA ALA A 60 -32.56 7.81 -10.53
C ALA A 60 -33.73 8.30 -11.42
N LYS A 61 -34.98 7.94 -11.08
CA LYS A 61 -36.18 8.37 -11.81
C LYS A 61 -36.89 9.58 -11.22
N VAL A 62 -36.70 9.86 -9.93
CA VAL A 62 -37.48 10.90 -9.22
C VAL A 62 -36.70 12.19 -8.96
N LEU A 63 -35.37 12.13 -8.94
CA LEU A 63 -34.50 13.30 -8.78
C LEU A 63 -34.65 14.28 -9.95
N ASP A 64 -34.50 15.59 -9.71
CA ASP A 64 -34.70 16.62 -10.76
C ASP A 64 -33.66 16.50 -11.89
N LYS A 65 -32.44 16.12 -11.53
CA LYS A 65 -31.36 15.76 -12.45
C LYS A 65 -30.54 14.63 -11.86
N VAL A 66 -30.10 13.73 -12.72
CA VAL A 66 -29.24 12.60 -12.34
C VAL A 66 -28.01 12.58 -13.25
N VAL A 67 -26.84 12.42 -12.63
CA VAL A 67 -25.57 12.24 -13.31
C VAL A 67 -25.12 10.80 -13.14
N GLU A 68 -24.90 10.10 -14.25
CA GLU A 68 -24.34 8.74 -14.22
C GLU A 68 -22.85 8.82 -13.88
N LEU A 69 -22.44 8.11 -12.85
CA LEU A 69 -21.06 7.99 -12.39
C LEU A 69 -20.28 7.04 -13.29
N PRO A 70 -18.97 7.30 -13.50
CA PRO A 70 -18.12 6.43 -14.29
C PRO A 70 -18.01 5.03 -13.66
N PRO A 71 -17.81 3.97 -14.46
CA PRO A 71 -17.64 2.62 -13.96
C PRO A 71 -16.41 2.52 -13.04
N GLY A 72 -16.58 1.89 -11.88
CA GLY A 72 -15.52 1.66 -10.89
C GLY A 72 -15.14 0.19 -10.77
N ALA A 73 -14.14 -0.11 -9.92
CA ALA A 73 -13.71 -1.49 -9.62
C ALA A 73 -14.81 -2.37 -8.99
N SER A 74 -15.87 -1.75 -8.47
CA SER A 74 -17.12 -2.39 -8.03
C SER A 74 -18.28 -1.38 -8.15
N PRO A 75 -19.55 -1.80 -8.11
CA PRO A 75 -20.71 -0.89 -8.16
C PRO A 75 -20.73 0.15 -7.03
N VAL A 76 -20.10 -0.15 -5.89
CA VAL A 76 -20.02 0.77 -4.74
C VAL A 76 -18.92 1.82 -4.90
N ALA A 77 -17.82 1.49 -5.60
CA ALA A 77 -16.63 2.33 -5.67
C ALA A 77 -16.89 3.77 -6.18
N PRO A 78 -17.74 4.00 -7.21
CA PRO A 78 -18.01 5.36 -7.68
C PRO A 78 -18.68 6.26 -6.64
N TYR A 79 -19.54 5.72 -5.77
CA TYR A 79 -20.15 6.47 -4.67
C TYR A 79 -19.16 6.81 -3.53
N LEU A 80 -17.96 6.23 -3.55
CA LEU A 80 -16.88 6.53 -2.60
C LEU A 80 -15.83 7.49 -3.19
N ASP A 81 -16.00 7.96 -4.43
CA ASP A 81 -15.08 8.92 -5.04
C ASP A 81 -15.45 10.35 -4.64
N ALA A 82 -14.92 10.78 -3.50
CA ALA A 82 -15.12 12.11 -2.93
C ALA A 82 -14.79 13.25 -3.89
N ARG A 83 -13.74 13.09 -4.71
CA ARG A 83 -13.31 14.15 -5.64
C ARG A 83 -14.29 14.26 -6.78
N HIS A 84 -14.66 13.13 -7.38
CA HIS A 84 -15.56 13.14 -8.52
C HIS A 84 -16.96 13.63 -8.15
N LEU A 85 -17.48 13.22 -6.99
CA LEU A 85 -18.75 13.73 -6.49
C LEU A 85 -18.71 15.24 -6.25
N LEU A 86 -17.62 15.78 -5.72
CA LEU A 86 -17.47 17.22 -5.56
C LEU A 86 -17.33 17.97 -6.89
N GLU A 87 -16.61 17.39 -7.85
CA GLU A 87 -16.52 17.94 -9.22
C GLU A 87 -17.91 18.05 -9.85
N ILE A 88 -18.75 17.03 -9.72
CA ILE A 88 -20.15 17.06 -10.17
C ILE A 88 -20.91 18.18 -9.44
N ALA A 89 -20.77 18.31 -8.12
CA ALA A 89 -21.42 19.38 -7.36
C ALA A 89 -21.05 20.77 -7.91
N ILE A 90 -19.77 21.01 -8.17
CA ILE A 90 -19.25 22.28 -8.68
C ILE A 90 -19.76 22.54 -10.11
N GLN A 91 -19.66 21.56 -11.00
CA GLN A 91 -20.09 21.67 -12.40
C GLN A 91 -21.59 21.96 -12.52
N GLU A 92 -22.38 21.37 -11.64
CA GLU A 92 -23.84 21.55 -11.62
C GLU A 92 -24.29 22.81 -10.88
N GLY A 93 -23.36 23.55 -10.27
CA GLY A 93 -23.64 24.75 -9.49
C GLY A 93 -24.35 24.46 -8.16
N CYS A 94 -24.08 23.30 -7.56
CA CYS A 94 -24.62 22.93 -6.26
C CYS A 94 -23.92 23.71 -5.15
N GLN A 95 -24.71 24.28 -4.24
CA GLN A 95 -24.21 25.06 -3.10
C GLN A 95 -23.91 24.19 -1.88
N ALA A 96 -24.51 23.01 -1.83
CA ALA A 96 -24.29 22.04 -0.76
C ALA A 96 -24.32 20.59 -1.27
N VAL A 97 -23.70 19.70 -0.52
CA VAL A 97 -23.76 18.25 -0.70
C VAL A 97 -24.44 17.63 0.51
N HIS A 98 -25.51 16.87 0.29
CA HIS A 98 -26.11 16.01 1.31
C HIS A 98 -25.64 14.57 1.10
N PRO A 99 -24.87 13.99 2.03
CA PRO A 99 -24.30 12.65 1.87
C PRO A 99 -25.26 11.55 2.33
N GLY A 100 -26.34 11.87 3.04
CA GLY A 100 -27.25 10.88 3.61
C GLY A 100 -26.56 10.04 4.68
N TYR A 101 -26.65 8.72 4.57
CA TYR A 101 -25.97 7.76 5.45
C TYR A 101 -25.22 6.69 4.63
N GLY A 102 -24.17 6.09 5.21
CA GLY A 102 -23.26 5.23 4.45
C GLY A 102 -22.40 6.03 3.46
N PHE A 103 -21.66 5.34 2.60
CA PHE A 103 -20.72 5.95 1.65
C PHE A 103 -19.79 7.01 2.29
N LEU A 104 -19.88 8.26 1.86
CA LEU A 104 -19.02 9.36 2.32
C LEU A 104 -19.61 10.19 3.47
N SER A 105 -20.74 9.78 4.06
CA SER A 105 -21.41 10.53 5.13
C SER A 105 -20.61 10.68 6.43
N GLU A 106 -19.60 9.82 6.65
CA GLU A 106 -18.67 9.88 7.78
C GLU A 106 -17.21 10.01 7.29
N ASN A 107 -17.01 10.47 6.06
CA ASN A 107 -15.67 10.61 5.48
C ASN A 107 -15.14 12.02 5.72
N GLU A 108 -14.21 12.17 6.67
CA GLU A 108 -13.60 13.46 7.02
C GLU A 108 -12.97 14.14 5.79
N ALA A 109 -12.23 13.40 4.97
CA ALA A 109 -11.57 13.96 3.80
C ALA A 109 -12.56 14.53 2.77
N PHE A 110 -13.77 13.96 2.65
CA PHE A 110 -14.80 14.51 1.79
C PHE A 110 -15.35 15.83 2.34
N VAL A 111 -15.55 15.93 3.65
CA VAL A 111 -16.02 17.16 4.30
C VAL A 111 -14.98 18.26 4.20
N ALA A 112 -13.72 17.95 4.48
CA ALA A 112 -12.60 18.89 4.31
C ALA A 112 -12.49 19.39 2.86
N LEU A 113 -12.71 18.50 1.89
CA LEU A 113 -12.70 18.87 0.47
C LEU A 113 -13.88 19.79 0.10
N CYS A 114 -15.09 19.51 0.62
CA CYS A 114 -16.25 20.40 0.48
C CYS A 114 -15.96 21.79 1.07
N GLU A 115 -15.41 21.84 2.29
CA GLU A 115 -15.02 23.09 2.97
C GLU A 115 -13.97 23.88 2.16
N GLU A 116 -12.95 23.20 1.63
CA GLU A 116 -11.90 23.82 0.79
C GLU A 116 -12.47 24.47 -0.48
N LYS A 117 -13.46 23.82 -1.12
CA LYS A 117 -14.07 24.30 -2.37
C LYS A 117 -15.28 25.21 -2.16
N GLY A 118 -15.60 25.56 -0.92
CA GLY A 118 -16.73 26.43 -0.59
C GLY A 118 -18.11 25.82 -0.85
N VAL A 119 -18.21 24.49 -0.99
CA VAL A 119 -19.48 23.77 -1.09
C VAL A 119 -19.88 23.30 0.31
N LYS A 120 -21.08 23.63 0.78
CA LYS A 120 -21.50 23.28 2.14
C LYS A 120 -21.73 21.77 2.27
N PHE A 121 -21.10 21.14 3.25
CA PHE A 121 -21.45 19.78 3.64
C PHE A 121 -22.68 19.82 4.57
N VAL A 122 -23.74 19.08 4.24
CA VAL A 122 -24.94 18.99 5.09
C VAL A 122 -24.71 17.93 6.16
N GLY A 123 -23.99 18.32 7.22
CA GLY A 123 -23.61 17.48 8.33
C GLY A 123 -22.67 18.22 9.30
N PRO A 124 -22.02 17.51 10.24
CA PRO A 124 -21.02 18.09 11.12
C PRO A 124 -19.73 18.47 10.38
N SER A 125 -18.87 19.25 11.05
CA SER A 125 -17.55 19.63 10.50
C SER A 125 -16.60 18.44 10.36
N ALA A 126 -15.58 18.59 9.51
CA ALA A 126 -14.52 17.60 9.31
C ALA A 126 -13.88 17.14 10.63
N LYS A 127 -13.62 18.09 11.54
CA LYS A 127 -13.07 17.83 12.88
C LYS A 127 -13.97 16.94 13.74
N VAL A 128 -15.28 17.18 13.71
CA VAL A 128 -16.25 16.38 14.49
C VAL A 128 -16.38 14.97 13.89
N ILE A 129 -16.32 14.85 12.56
CA ILE A 129 -16.35 13.55 11.88
C ILE A 129 -15.08 12.72 12.18
N ASP A 130 -13.88 13.31 12.17
CA ASP A 130 -12.66 12.58 12.61
C ASP A 130 -12.74 12.15 14.08
N LEU A 131 -13.25 13.02 14.96
CA LEU A 131 -13.37 12.71 16.38
C LEU A 131 -14.23 11.47 16.64
N PHE A 132 -15.39 11.38 15.97
CA PHE A 132 -16.32 10.27 16.18
C PHE A 132 -16.13 9.10 15.19
N GLY A 133 -15.30 9.26 14.16
CA GLY A 133 -14.84 8.17 13.28
C GLY A 133 -13.82 7.24 13.94
N ASP A 134 -13.20 7.66 15.05
CA ASP A 134 -12.32 6.86 15.89
C ASP A 134 -13.00 6.51 17.23
N LYS A 135 -13.25 5.21 17.45
CA LYS A 135 -13.93 4.72 18.65
C LYS A 135 -13.19 5.01 19.95
N THR A 136 -11.87 5.14 19.90
CA THR A 136 -11.04 5.47 21.06
C THR A 136 -11.21 6.95 21.41
N LYS A 137 -11.06 7.84 20.42
CA LYS A 137 -11.25 9.28 20.62
C LYS A 137 -12.69 9.61 21.06
N ALA A 138 -13.68 8.90 20.50
CA ALA A 138 -15.09 9.03 20.87
C ALA A 138 -15.35 8.65 22.34
N LYS A 139 -14.81 7.52 22.81
CA LYS A 139 -14.93 7.12 24.22
C LYS A 139 -14.20 8.07 25.16
N GLU A 140 -13.03 8.56 24.78
CA GLU A 140 -12.33 9.57 25.57
C GLU A 140 -13.14 10.87 25.68
N ALA A 141 -13.81 11.29 24.60
CA ALA A 141 -14.73 12.42 24.64
C ALA A 141 -15.91 12.17 25.58
N ALA A 142 -16.51 10.97 25.55
CA ALA A 142 -17.56 10.57 26.48
C ALA A 142 -17.09 10.58 27.94
N VAL A 143 -15.89 10.06 28.22
CA VAL A 143 -15.29 10.09 29.57
C VAL A 143 -15.04 11.53 30.04
N ARG A 144 -14.52 12.41 29.18
CA ARG A 144 -14.34 13.84 29.50
C ARG A 144 -15.68 14.53 29.78
N ALA A 145 -16.73 14.16 29.06
CA ALA A 145 -18.11 14.61 29.30
C ALA A 145 -18.78 13.92 30.51
N LYS A 146 -18.04 13.09 31.28
CA LYS A 146 -18.53 12.35 32.46
C LYS A 146 -19.65 11.36 32.14
N ILE A 147 -19.64 10.81 30.94
CA ILE A 147 -20.60 9.80 30.48
C ILE A 147 -20.02 8.41 30.75
N PRO A 148 -20.76 7.47 31.34
CA PRO A 148 -20.24 6.13 31.58
C PRO A 148 -19.89 5.43 30.26
N VAL A 149 -18.74 4.76 30.21
CA VAL A 149 -18.31 3.88 29.12
C VAL A 149 -18.09 2.47 29.66
N LEU A 150 -18.26 1.44 28.83
CA LEU A 150 -17.96 0.08 29.26
C LEU A 150 -16.45 -0.07 29.53
N PRO A 151 -16.06 -0.71 30.64
CA PRO A 151 -14.66 -1.05 30.87
C PRO A 151 -14.14 -1.92 29.73
N GLY A 152 -12.99 -1.53 29.18
CA GLY A 152 -12.37 -2.25 28.07
C GLY A 152 -10.86 -2.07 28.02
N SER A 153 -10.21 -2.86 27.18
CA SER A 153 -8.78 -2.77 26.92
C SER A 153 -8.45 -1.64 25.94
N PRO A 154 -7.17 -1.22 25.84
CA PRO A 154 -6.70 -0.51 24.65
C PRO A 154 -6.81 -1.42 23.40
N GLY A 155 -6.50 -0.89 22.21
CA GLY A 155 -6.39 -1.71 21.00
C GLY A 155 -5.22 -2.70 21.10
N LEU A 156 -5.51 -3.99 21.08
CA LEU A 156 -4.53 -5.07 21.19
C LEU A 156 -4.40 -5.76 19.82
N THR A 157 -3.20 -6.20 19.42
CA THR A 157 -2.98 -6.70 18.05
C THR A 157 -2.82 -8.21 17.96
N SER A 158 -2.69 -8.92 19.07
CA SER A 158 -2.57 -10.38 19.09
C SER A 158 -3.29 -11.01 20.29
N ALA A 159 -3.65 -12.28 20.17
CA ALA A 159 -4.26 -13.05 21.27
C ALA A 159 -3.34 -13.13 22.50
N GLN A 160 -2.02 -13.11 22.29
CA GLN A 160 -1.05 -13.14 23.39
C GLN A 160 -1.08 -11.85 24.20
N GLN A 161 -1.05 -10.68 23.55
CA GLN A 161 -1.21 -9.39 24.23
C GLN A 161 -2.56 -9.30 24.96
N ALA A 162 -3.61 -9.83 24.34
CA ALA A 162 -4.95 -9.88 24.94
C ALA A 162 -5.01 -10.79 26.17
N ALA A 163 -4.36 -11.95 26.14
CA ALA A 163 -4.26 -12.83 27.29
C ALA A 163 -3.43 -12.21 28.43
N GLU A 164 -2.31 -11.56 28.11
CA GLU A 164 -1.49 -10.83 29.09
C GLU A 164 -2.27 -9.67 29.72
N TYR A 165 -3.05 -8.93 28.91
CA TYR A 165 -3.93 -7.88 29.41
C TYR A 165 -5.01 -8.41 30.35
N LEU A 166 -5.69 -9.52 30.00
CA LEU A 166 -6.70 -10.15 30.86
C LEU A 166 -6.10 -10.71 32.15
N LYS A 167 -4.84 -11.16 32.12
CA LYS A 167 -4.12 -11.61 33.33
C LYS A 167 -3.80 -10.43 34.26
N ALA A 168 -3.42 -9.28 33.70
CA ALA A 168 -3.15 -8.06 34.48
C ALA A 168 -4.43 -7.32 34.91
N ASN A 169 -5.50 -7.42 34.13
CA ASN A 169 -6.79 -6.75 34.34
C ASN A 169 -7.92 -7.79 34.19
N PRO A 170 -8.19 -8.60 35.23
CA PRO A 170 -9.19 -9.65 35.16
C PRO A 170 -10.58 -9.13 34.77
N MET A 171 -11.12 -9.63 33.66
CA MET A 171 -12.49 -9.36 33.20
C MET A 171 -13.35 -10.63 33.27
N LYS A 172 -14.63 -10.47 33.60
CA LYS A 172 -15.59 -11.59 33.63
C LYS A 172 -16.14 -11.84 32.23
N PHE A 173 -16.03 -13.09 31.77
CA PHE A 173 -16.70 -13.57 30.57
C PHE A 173 -18.24 -13.61 30.76
N PRO A 174 -19.05 -13.41 29.70
CA PRO A 174 -18.65 -13.24 28.30
C PRO A 174 -18.01 -11.87 28.00
N LEU A 175 -17.05 -11.86 27.07
CA LEU A 175 -16.35 -10.66 26.61
C LEU A 175 -16.72 -10.34 25.16
N LEU A 176 -16.62 -9.08 24.78
CA LEU A 176 -16.86 -8.59 23.43
C LEU A 176 -15.55 -8.08 22.85
N LEU A 177 -15.09 -8.75 21.79
CA LEU A 177 -14.00 -8.30 20.96
C LEU A 177 -14.55 -7.33 19.93
N LYS A 178 -13.90 -6.19 19.76
CA LYS A 178 -14.23 -5.22 18.72
C LYS A 178 -12.98 -4.66 18.07
N ALA A 179 -12.96 -4.60 16.75
CA ALA A 179 -12.02 -3.81 16.00
C ALA A 179 -12.01 -2.36 16.51
N ALA A 180 -10.81 -1.82 16.74
CA ALA A 180 -10.61 -0.45 17.18
C ALA A 180 -11.02 0.57 16.11
N PHE A 181 -11.00 0.15 14.83
CA PHE A 181 -11.32 0.99 13.68
C PHE A 181 -12.39 0.32 12.81
N GLY A 182 -13.26 1.14 12.19
CA GLY A 182 -14.35 0.68 11.34
C GLY A 182 -15.73 0.62 12.02
N GLY A 183 -16.79 0.66 11.21
CA GLY A 183 -18.21 0.70 11.63
C GLY A 183 -19.05 -0.47 11.08
N GLY A 184 -20.32 -0.56 11.49
CA GLY A 184 -21.29 -1.51 10.90
C GLY A 184 -21.16 -2.98 11.33
N GLY A 185 -20.64 -3.25 12.53
CA GLY A 185 -20.68 -4.58 13.16
C GLY A 185 -19.64 -5.60 12.68
N ARG A 186 -18.78 -5.27 11.70
CA ARG A 186 -17.69 -6.14 11.21
C ARG A 186 -16.46 -6.10 12.13
N GLY A 187 -15.72 -7.21 12.20
CA GLY A 187 -14.55 -7.33 13.08
C GLY A 187 -14.93 -7.29 14.56
N GLN A 188 -15.97 -8.04 14.96
CA GLN A 188 -16.40 -8.14 16.35
C GLN A 188 -16.83 -9.56 16.70
N ALA A 189 -16.44 -10.08 17.86
CA ALA A 189 -16.80 -11.43 18.29
C ALA A 189 -17.17 -11.46 19.78
N VAL A 190 -18.21 -12.22 20.14
CA VAL A 190 -18.53 -12.50 21.55
C VAL A 190 -17.78 -13.76 21.96
N VAL A 191 -17.03 -13.68 23.04
CA VAL A 191 -16.28 -14.81 23.60
C VAL A 191 -16.94 -15.22 24.90
N ALA A 192 -17.46 -16.45 24.95
CA ALA A 192 -18.21 -16.95 26.11
C ALA A 192 -17.33 -17.47 27.25
N ASN A 193 -16.13 -17.98 26.92
CA ASN A 193 -15.22 -18.61 27.88
C ASN A 193 -13.75 -18.35 27.48
N GLU A 194 -12.83 -18.57 28.43
CA GLU A 194 -11.40 -18.32 28.23
C GLU A 194 -10.76 -19.23 27.19
N ALA A 195 -11.23 -20.48 27.05
CA ALA A 195 -10.66 -21.47 26.12
C ALA A 195 -10.80 -21.05 24.66
N ASP A 196 -11.90 -20.38 24.30
CA ASP A 196 -12.15 -19.87 22.96
C ASP A 196 -11.51 -18.49 22.70
N PHE A 197 -11.03 -17.79 23.74
CA PHE A 197 -10.62 -16.39 23.65
C PHE A 197 -9.50 -16.14 22.65
N ALA A 198 -8.43 -16.94 22.67
CA ALA A 198 -7.30 -16.74 21.75
C ALA A 198 -7.71 -16.95 20.28
N ARG A 199 -8.54 -17.97 20.00
CA ARG A 199 -9.02 -18.26 18.65
C ARG A 199 -9.93 -17.14 18.13
N GLU A 200 -10.91 -16.73 18.94
CA GLU A 200 -11.84 -15.68 18.56
C GLU A 200 -11.17 -14.31 18.47
N PHE A 201 -10.14 -14.05 19.29
CA PHE A 201 -9.32 -12.84 19.19
C PHE A 201 -8.55 -12.78 17.87
N GLU A 202 -7.83 -13.85 17.50
CA GLU A 202 -7.10 -13.93 16.23
C GLU A 202 -8.04 -13.82 15.02
N LYS A 203 -9.23 -14.44 15.11
CA LYS A 203 -10.25 -14.33 14.07
C LYS A 203 -10.77 -12.89 13.95
N CYS A 204 -11.11 -12.26 15.07
CA CYS A 204 -11.59 -10.88 15.12
C CYS A 204 -10.51 -9.89 14.63
N SER A 205 -9.23 -10.12 15.00
CA SER A 205 -8.08 -9.32 14.58
C SER A 205 -7.81 -9.45 13.09
N LYS A 206 -7.79 -10.68 12.54
CA LYS A 206 -7.66 -10.91 11.09
C LYS A 206 -8.83 -10.33 10.31
N GLU A 207 -10.06 -10.46 10.80
CA GLU A 207 -11.23 -9.85 10.18
C GLU A 207 -11.13 -8.32 10.20
N ALA A 208 -10.65 -7.73 11.31
CA ALA A 208 -10.36 -6.31 11.39
C ALA A 208 -9.24 -5.89 10.41
N GLU A 209 -8.19 -6.70 10.27
CA GLU A 209 -7.07 -6.41 9.37
C GLU A 209 -7.42 -6.57 7.89
N MET A 210 -8.33 -7.49 7.55
CA MET A 210 -8.88 -7.65 6.20
C MET A 210 -9.91 -6.58 5.86
N SER A 211 -10.77 -6.21 6.82
CA SER A 211 -11.89 -5.28 6.58
C SER A 211 -11.48 -3.82 6.68
N PHE A 212 -10.52 -3.50 7.57
CA PHE A 212 -10.15 -2.13 7.95
C PHE A 212 -8.65 -1.85 7.82
N GLY A 213 -7.86 -2.83 7.37
CA GLY A 213 -6.41 -2.67 7.20
C GLY A 213 -5.61 -2.64 8.51
N ARG A 214 -6.31 -2.74 9.66
CA ARG A 214 -5.81 -2.52 11.02
C ARG A 214 -6.22 -3.70 11.93
N PRO A 215 -5.27 -4.46 12.51
CA PRO A 215 -5.58 -5.66 13.30
C PRO A 215 -6.00 -5.36 14.75
N GLU A 216 -5.96 -4.09 15.18
CA GLU A 216 -6.23 -3.71 16.56
C GLU A 216 -7.67 -4.08 16.97
N VAL A 217 -7.78 -4.88 18.02
CA VAL A 217 -9.03 -5.31 18.65
C VAL A 217 -8.96 -4.94 20.12
N PHE A 218 -9.97 -4.22 20.60
CA PHE A 218 -10.15 -4.01 22.03
C PHE A 218 -11.16 -5.02 22.60
N VAL A 219 -10.98 -5.34 23.87
CA VAL A 219 -11.78 -6.27 24.65
C VAL A 219 -12.68 -5.45 25.57
N GLU A 220 -13.98 -5.66 25.52
CA GLU A 220 -14.96 -5.04 26.41
C GLU A 220 -15.77 -6.09 27.16
N ARG A 221 -16.39 -5.67 28.26
CA ARG A 221 -17.47 -6.45 28.87
C ARG A 221 -18.63 -6.61 27.88
N PHE A 222 -19.08 -7.84 27.64
CA PHE A 222 -20.28 -8.09 26.85
C PHE A 222 -21.54 -8.02 27.72
N LEU A 223 -22.50 -7.19 27.33
CA LEU A 223 -23.82 -7.14 27.98
C LEU A 223 -24.79 -8.06 27.23
N ALA A 224 -24.97 -9.29 27.72
CA ALA A 224 -25.76 -10.30 27.02
C ALA A 224 -27.25 -9.93 26.86
N LYS A 225 -27.80 -9.18 27.81
CA LYS A 225 -29.19 -8.68 27.83
C LYS A 225 -29.23 -7.16 27.97
N ALA A 226 -28.65 -6.45 27.01
CA ALA A 226 -28.73 -4.99 26.95
C ALA A 226 -29.78 -4.51 25.96
N MET A 227 -30.40 -3.38 26.30
CA MET A 227 -31.21 -2.58 25.39
C MET A 227 -30.31 -1.60 24.63
N HIS A 228 -30.52 -1.47 23.32
CA HIS A 228 -29.83 -0.49 22.49
C HIS A 228 -30.72 0.75 22.37
N ILE A 229 -30.38 1.79 23.12
CA ILE A 229 -31.12 3.05 23.16
C ILE A 229 -30.32 4.14 22.44
N GLU A 230 -30.97 4.89 21.57
CA GLU A 230 -30.36 5.98 20.82
C GLU A 230 -31.00 7.30 21.15
N VAL A 231 -30.23 8.38 21.21
CA VAL A 231 -30.75 9.73 21.38
C VAL A 231 -30.54 10.51 20.09
N GLN A 232 -31.63 10.99 19.48
CA GLN A 232 -31.55 11.92 18.37
C GLN A 232 -31.07 13.27 18.88
N VAL A 233 -29.99 13.80 18.33
CA VAL A 233 -29.47 15.13 18.66
C VAL A 233 -29.47 16.04 17.43
N VAL A 234 -29.64 17.33 17.67
CA VAL A 234 -29.48 18.39 16.67
C VAL A 234 -28.71 19.54 17.31
N GLY A 235 -27.62 19.97 16.67
CA GLY A 235 -26.81 21.10 17.12
C GLY A 235 -26.66 22.18 16.05
N ASP A 236 -26.42 23.42 16.46
CA ASP A 236 -26.09 24.53 15.55
C ASP A 236 -24.62 24.98 15.65
N GLY A 237 -23.78 24.21 16.34
CA GLY A 237 -22.38 24.53 16.64
C GLY A 237 -22.20 25.35 17.93
N ARG A 238 -23.28 25.87 18.53
CA ARG A 238 -23.25 26.59 19.82
C ARG A 238 -24.08 25.88 20.88
N HIS A 239 -25.28 25.45 20.51
CA HIS A 239 -26.23 24.76 21.37
C HIS A 239 -26.63 23.43 20.74
N CYS A 240 -26.96 22.46 21.59
CA CYS A 240 -27.51 21.18 21.17
C CYS A 240 -28.82 20.88 21.92
N ILE A 241 -29.72 20.18 21.24
CA ILE A 241 -30.97 19.66 21.81
C ILE A 241 -31.10 18.18 21.48
N HIS A 242 -31.91 17.47 22.26
CA HIS A 242 -32.36 16.11 21.92
C HIS A 242 -33.81 16.09 21.44
N LEU A 243 -34.09 15.24 20.46
CA LEU A 243 -35.44 14.93 19.97
C LEU A 243 -35.94 13.58 20.50
N PHE A 244 -35.63 13.33 21.78
CA PHE A 244 -35.93 12.09 22.50
C PHE A 244 -35.18 10.86 21.98
N GLU A 245 -35.48 9.73 22.60
CA GLU A 245 -34.80 8.46 22.36
C GLU A 245 -35.56 7.50 21.45
N ARG A 246 -34.82 6.56 20.85
CA ARG A 246 -35.31 5.40 20.11
C ARG A 246 -34.83 4.12 20.78
N ASP A 247 -35.62 3.05 20.64
CA ASP A 247 -35.23 1.70 20.96
C ASP A 247 -34.91 0.92 19.68
N CYS A 248 -33.65 0.53 19.55
CA CYS A 248 -33.10 -0.20 18.41
C CYS A 248 -32.62 -1.61 18.81
N SER A 249 -33.19 -2.17 19.90
CA SER A 249 -32.76 -3.45 20.47
C SER A 249 -33.07 -4.66 19.58
N VAL A 250 -34.07 -4.57 18.70
CA VAL A 250 -34.44 -5.66 17.80
C VAL A 250 -33.52 -5.66 16.57
N GLN A 251 -32.46 -6.45 16.69
CA GLN A 251 -31.40 -6.56 15.69
C GLN A 251 -31.06 -8.02 15.35
N LEU A 252 -30.61 -8.27 14.13
CA LEU A 252 -30.06 -9.55 13.66
C LEU A 252 -28.59 -9.36 13.29
N ARG A 253 -27.66 -10.09 13.94
CA ARG A 253 -26.21 -9.94 13.72
C ARG A 253 -25.77 -8.48 13.75
N LYS A 254 -26.35 -7.69 14.67
CA LYS A 254 -26.12 -6.25 14.88
C LYS A 254 -26.65 -5.33 13.77
N GLN A 255 -27.44 -5.84 12.84
CA GLN A 255 -28.22 -5.03 11.90
C GLN A 255 -29.61 -4.78 12.51
N LYS A 256 -30.01 -3.52 12.63
CA LYS A 256 -31.31 -3.12 13.16
C LYS A 256 -32.42 -3.56 12.20
N VAL A 257 -33.50 -4.10 12.73
CA VAL A 257 -34.60 -4.68 11.93
C VAL A 257 -35.93 -3.99 12.22
N VAL A 258 -36.21 -3.75 13.50
CA VAL A 258 -37.39 -3.05 13.98
C VAL A 258 -36.96 -2.03 15.02
N GLU A 259 -37.40 -0.79 14.84
CA GLU A 259 -37.08 0.33 15.73
C GLU A 259 -38.35 0.99 16.28
N LEU A 260 -38.26 1.52 17.49
CA LEU A 260 -39.40 2.15 18.18
C LEU A 260 -39.02 3.54 18.68
N ALA A 261 -39.98 4.47 18.67
CA ALA A 261 -39.84 5.76 19.35
C ALA A 261 -41.18 6.14 20.03
N PRO A 262 -41.17 6.65 21.27
CA PRO A 262 -40.06 6.62 22.22
C PRO A 262 -39.70 5.19 22.67
N ALA A 263 -38.65 5.03 23.47
CA ALA A 263 -38.34 3.74 24.09
C ALA A 263 -39.45 3.32 25.06
N ARG A 264 -39.87 2.06 24.99
CA ARG A 264 -41.08 1.59 25.64
C ARG A 264 -40.88 1.45 27.15
N GLY A 265 -41.84 1.98 27.92
CA GLY A 265 -41.84 1.88 29.38
C GLY A 265 -40.64 2.54 30.08
N MET A 266 -39.83 3.34 29.37
CA MET A 266 -38.63 3.92 29.93
C MET A 266 -38.95 4.93 31.04
N ASN A 267 -38.29 4.75 32.19
CA ASN A 267 -38.44 5.62 33.35
C ASN A 267 -38.07 7.08 32.99
N PRO A 268 -38.88 8.09 33.36
CA PRO A 268 -38.58 9.49 33.05
C PRO A 268 -37.22 9.97 33.58
N GLU A 269 -36.80 9.54 34.78
CA GLU A 269 -35.49 9.91 35.34
C GLU A 269 -34.33 9.26 34.56
N LEU A 270 -34.50 8.01 34.13
CA LEU A 270 -33.51 7.34 33.27
C LEU A 270 -33.43 8.03 31.91
N ARG A 271 -34.58 8.39 31.31
CA ARG A 271 -34.65 9.15 30.05
C ARG A 271 -33.86 10.44 30.17
N GLU A 272 -34.15 11.24 31.19
CA GLU A 272 -33.47 12.52 31.42
C GLU A 272 -31.95 12.35 31.56
N ARG A 273 -31.49 11.32 32.30
CA ARG A 273 -30.06 11.02 32.45
C ARG A 273 -29.40 10.70 31.11
N ILE A 274 -30.03 9.88 30.27
CA ILE A 274 -29.47 9.46 28.98
C ILE A 274 -29.51 10.60 27.97
N THR A 275 -30.62 11.35 27.89
CA THR A 275 -30.76 12.46 26.94
C THR A 275 -29.88 13.64 27.31
N SER A 276 -29.77 13.98 28.61
CA SER A 276 -28.82 15.00 29.08
C SER A 276 -27.37 14.61 28.81
N ALA A 277 -27.00 13.34 28.96
CA ALA A 277 -25.67 12.86 28.61
C ALA A 277 -25.37 13.04 27.12
N ALA A 278 -26.32 12.73 26.24
CA ALA A 278 -26.17 12.93 24.80
C ALA A 278 -25.95 14.41 24.43
N VAL A 279 -26.76 15.31 25.00
CA VAL A 279 -26.62 16.76 24.78
C VAL A 279 -25.27 17.26 25.29
N ALA A 280 -24.88 16.88 26.51
CA ALA A 280 -23.60 17.28 27.10
C ALA A 280 -22.40 16.84 26.25
N LEU A 281 -22.42 15.63 25.67
CA LEU A 281 -21.38 15.17 24.75
C LEU A 281 -21.29 16.09 23.53
N CYS A 282 -22.42 16.34 22.88
CA CYS A 282 -22.49 17.16 21.66
C CYS A 282 -22.09 18.62 21.90
N GLU A 283 -22.49 19.22 23.02
CA GLU A 283 -22.08 20.58 23.38
C GLU A 283 -20.58 20.67 23.66
N SER A 284 -19.99 19.65 24.31
CA SER A 284 -18.56 19.64 24.65
C SER A 284 -17.62 19.66 23.43
N VAL A 285 -18.15 19.32 22.24
CA VAL A 285 -17.39 19.24 20.99
C VAL A 285 -17.86 20.26 19.95
N GLY A 286 -18.79 21.14 20.29
CA GLY A 286 -19.37 22.12 19.35
C GLY A 286 -20.10 21.45 18.18
N TYR A 287 -20.89 20.42 18.47
CA TYR A 287 -21.57 19.62 17.45
C TYR A 287 -22.55 20.47 16.61
N GLN A 288 -22.59 20.21 15.31
CA GLN A 288 -23.47 20.89 14.35
C GLN A 288 -24.21 19.87 13.50
N ASN A 289 -25.44 20.21 13.12
CA ASN A 289 -26.36 19.40 12.31
C ASN A 289 -26.98 18.23 13.10
N ALA A 290 -27.61 17.28 12.42
CA ALA A 290 -28.23 16.12 13.05
C ALA A 290 -27.22 14.99 13.30
N GLY A 291 -27.32 14.35 14.47
CA GLY A 291 -26.50 13.20 14.85
C GLY A 291 -27.28 12.24 15.74
N THR A 292 -26.69 11.09 16.05
CA THR A 292 -27.27 10.15 17.01
C THR A 292 -26.22 9.68 18.00
N VAL A 293 -26.53 9.77 19.29
CA VAL A 293 -25.72 9.20 20.37
C VAL A 293 -26.31 7.87 20.79
N GLU A 294 -25.55 6.79 20.67
CA GLU A 294 -25.98 5.43 20.96
C GLU A 294 -25.52 5.00 22.37
N PHE A 295 -26.41 4.31 23.09
CA PHE A 295 -26.18 3.80 24.44
C PHE A 295 -26.62 2.33 24.57
N LEU A 296 -25.90 1.60 25.41
CA LEU A 296 -26.35 0.31 25.93
C LEU A 296 -26.89 0.49 27.34
N VAL A 297 -28.14 0.11 27.56
CA VAL A 297 -28.76 0.09 28.89
C VAL A 297 -28.76 -1.34 29.44
N GLU A 298 -28.19 -1.49 30.63
CA GLU A 298 -28.08 -2.75 31.36
C GLU A 298 -29.22 -2.84 32.38
N GLY A 299 -30.10 -3.84 32.22
CA GLY A 299 -31.26 -4.06 33.10
C GLY A 299 -32.58 -3.59 32.50
N ASP A 300 -33.58 -3.37 33.35
CA ASP A 300 -34.94 -2.96 32.94
C ASP A 300 -35.01 -1.44 32.74
N LEU A 301 -35.53 -0.99 31.59
CA LEU A 301 -35.73 0.44 31.27
C LEU A 301 -36.66 1.16 32.26
N ARG A 302 -37.46 0.41 33.03
CA ARG A 302 -38.38 0.94 34.06
C ARG A 302 -37.63 1.32 35.35
N ASP A 303 -36.42 0.82 35.54
CA ASP A 303 -35.59 1.17 36.71
C ASP A 303 -34.88 2.50 36.48
N LYS A 304 -35.15 3.48 37.34
CA LYS A 304 -34.48 4.78 37.33
C LYS A 304 -32.97 4.70 37.57
N ALA A 305 -32.51 3.66 38.26
CA ALA A 305 -31.12 3.43 38.61
C ALA A 305 -30.38 2.54 37.59
N ALA A 306 -31.04 2.12 36.51
CA ALA A 306 -30.42 1.31 35.47
C ALA A 306 -29.11 1.93 34.98
N GLY A 307 -28.12 1.07 34.78
CA GLY A 307 -26.82 1.45 34.24
C GLY A 307 -26.94 1.68 32.74
N PHE A 308 -26.35 2.75 32.23
CA PHE A 308 -26.24 3.00 30.79
C PHE A 308 -24.81 3.33 30.44
N TYR A 309 -24.38 2.95 29.24
CA TYR A 309 -23.01 3.13 28.78
C TYR A 309 -23.01 3.65 27.34
N PHE A 310 -22.19 4.66 27.07
CA PHE A 310 -21.97 5.19 25.72
C PHE A 310 -21.39 4.10 24.81
N LEU A 311 -22.01 3.95 23.64
CA LEU A 311 -21.60 3.00 22.60
C LEU A 311 -20.81 3.71 21.51
N GLU A 312 -21.45 4.66 20.81
CA GLU A 312 -20.84 5.51 19.78
C GLU A 312 -21.69 6.75 19.50
N LEU A 313 -21.17 7.68 18.71
CA LEU A 313 -21.93 8.79 18.13
C LEU A 313 -21.81 8.67 16.61
N ASN A 314 -22.95 8.58 15.92
CA ASN A 314 -23.00 8.56 14.46
C ASN A 314 -23.17 10.00 13.95
N PRO A 315 -22.15 10.59 13.28
CA PRO A 315 -22.16 12.02 12.93
C PRO A 315 -22.96 12.31 11.64
N ARG A 316 -24.16 11.73 11.52
CA ARG A 316 -25.00 11.78 10.33
C ARG A 316 -26.46 11.49 10.66
N ILE A 317 -27.33 11.71 9.67
CA ILE A 317 -28.69 11.18 9.72
C ILE A 317 -28.66 9.64 9.75
N GLN A 318 -29.56 9.03 10.51
CA GLN A 318 -29.71 7.57 10.55
C GLN A 318 -30.94 7.10 9.79
N VAL A 319 -31.01 5.80 9.48
CA VAL A 319 -32.09 5.21 8.68
C VAL A 319 -33.45 5.40 9.38
N GLU A 320 -33.46 5.18 10.68
CA GLU A 320 -34.56 5.25 11.65
C GLU A 320 -34.88 6.66 12.17
N HIS A 321 -34.35 7.72 11.55
CA HIS A 321 -34.71 9.10 11.92
C HIS A 321 -36.22 9.36 11.81
N THR A 322 -36.90 8.65 10.90
CA THR A 322 -38.33 8.76 10.57
C THR A 322 -39.25 8.59 11.77
N ILE A 323 -39.01 7.63 12.66
CA ILE A 323 -39.83 7.41 13.85
C ILE A 323 -39.66 8.54 14.87
N THR A 324 -38.51 9.22 14.89
CA THR A 324 -38.34 10.46 15.65
C THR A 324 -39.16 11.59 15.03
N GLU A 325 -39.19 11.70 13.69
CA GLU A 325 -40.04 12.69 13.01
C GLU A 325 -41.53 12.45 13.30
N GLU A 326 -42.00 11.20 13.30
CA GLU A 326 -43.41 10.88 13.56
C GLU A 326 -43.87 11.29 14.97
N ILE A 327 -43.03 11.07 15.99
CA ILE A 327 -43.42 11.38 17.37
C ILE A 327 -43.22 12.86 17.73
N THR A 328 -42.33 13.58 17.03
CA THR A 328 -42.03 15.01 17.32
C THR A 328 -42.68 15.99 16.34
N GLY A 329 -43.04 15.53 15.14
CA GLY A 329 -43.48 16.39 14.03
C GLY A 329 -42.36 17.21 13.38
N ILE A 330 -41.09 16.97 13.74
CA ILE A 330 -39.94 17.69 13.21
C ILE A 330 -39.37 16.93 12.02
N ASP A 331 -39.35 17.55 10.84
CA ASP A 331 -38.63 17.02 9.68
C ASP A 331 -37.12 17.24 9.86
N LEU A 332 -36.40 16.15 10.12
CA LEU A 332 -34.98 16.18 10.44
C LEU A 332 -34.16 16.60 9.22
N VAL A 333 -34.45 16.08 8.04
CA VAL A 333 -33.68 16.41 6.82
C VAL A 333 -33.85 17.89 6.43
N GLN A 334 -35.06 18.44 6.57
CA GLN A 334 -35.27 19.89 6.39
C GLN A 334 -34.51 20.70 7.45
N THR A 335 -34.47 20.21 8.69
CA THR A 335 -33.70 20.83 9.77
C THR A 335 -32.20 20.82 9.45
N GLN A 336 -31.67 19.71 8.91
CA GLN A 336 -30.28 19.60 8.47
C GLN A 336 -29.93 20.66 7.41
N PHE A 337 -30.81 20.87 6.42
CA PHE A 337 -30.61 21.90 5.40
C PHE A 337 -30.57 23.31 5.99
N LYS A 338 -31.53 23.63 6.87
CA LYS A 338 -31.61 24.97 7.47
C LYS A 338 -30.40 25.28 8.34
N ILE A 339 -29.93 24.33 9.14
CA ILE A 339 -28.72 24.48 9.97
C ILE A 339 -27.47 24.59 9.10
N ALA A 340 -27.33 23.76 8.07
CA ALA A 340 -26.20 23.87 7.13
C ALA A 340 -26.23 25.20 6.34
N GLY A 341 -27.41 25.76 6.11
CA GLY A 341 -27.63 27.09 5.55
C GLY A 341 -27.31 28.24 6.52
N GLY A 342 -27.05 27.94 7.80
CA GLY A 342 -26.62 28.91 8.81
C GLY A 342 -27.69 29.32 9.83
N MET A 343 -28.89 28.72 9.82
CA MET A 343 -29.89 28.97 10.86
C MET A 343 -29.47 28.35 12.20
N THR A 344 -29.74 29.05 13.29
CA THR A 344 -29.55 28.55 14.66
C THR A 344 -30.78 27.76 15.12
N LEU A 345 -30.65 27.01 16.23
CA LEU A 345 -31.81 26.34 16.85
C LEU A 345 -32.90 27.33 17.28
N ALA A 346 -32.49 28.53 17.71
CA ALA A 346 -33.41 29.61 18.07
C ALA A 346 -34.20 30.12 16.85
N ASP A 347 -33.55 30.30 15.70
CA ASP A 347 -34.22 30.70 14.45
C ASP A 347 -35.25 29.66 13.98
N LEU A 348 -35.02 28.40 14.31
CA LEU A 348 -35.93 27.29 14.03
C LEU A 348 -37.05 27.13 15.07
N GLY A 349 -37.03 27.92 16.16
CA GLY A 349 -37.95 27.79 17.27
C GLY A 349 -37.77 26.49 18.07
N LEU A 350 -36.62 25.84 17.95
CA LEU A 350 -36.30 24.57 18.59
C LEU A 350 -35.61 24.82 19.93
N GLU A 351 -36.37 24.78 21.01
CA GLU A 351 -35.88 24.91 22.39
C GLU A 351 -36.26 23.67 23.19
N GLN A 352 -35.32 23.08 23.95
CA GLN A 352 -35.51 21.81 24.66
C GLN A 352 -36.80 21.78 25.50
N LYS A 353 -37.08 22.85 26.25
CA LYS A 353 -38.28 22.97 27.11
C LYS A 353 -39.62 23.02 26.37
N LYS A 354 -39.61 23.27 25.07
CA LYS A 354 -40.82 23.33 24.22
C LYS A 354 -41.09 22.01 23.49
N LEU A 355 -40.15 21.07 23.54
CA LEU A 355 -40.26 19.79 22.86
C LEU A 355 -41.08 18.81 23.69
N SER A 356 -41.94 18.07 23.00
CA SER A 356 -42.71 16.95 23.54
C SER A 356 -42.90 15.92 22.44
N PHE A 357 -42.97 14.64 22.77
CA PHE A 357 -43.37 13.62 21.81
C PHE A 357 -44.83 13.20 22.02
N LYS A 358 -45.46 12.64 20.98
CA LYS A 358 -46.83 12.10 21.04
C LYS A 358 -46.89 10.69 20.45
N GLY A 359 -47.66 9.83 21.10
CA GLY A 359 -47.91 8.47 20.65
C GLY A 359 -46.67 7.59 20.63
N SER A 360 -46.75 6.52 19.84
CA SER A 360 -45.67 5.57 19.59
C SER A 360 -45.53 5.35 18.09
N ALA A 361 -44.29 5.35 17.61
CA ALA A 361 -43.97 5.01 16.23
C ALA A 361 -43.13 3.74 16.17
N ILE A 362 -43.38 2.92 15.14
CA ILE A 362 -42.61 1.71 14.83
C ILE A 362 -42.13 1.81 13.39
N GLN A 363 -40.85 1.53 13.17
CA GLN A 363 -40.28 1.33 11.85
C GLN A 363 -39.95 -0.14 11.66
N VAL A 364 -40.24 -0.64 10.45
CA VAL A 364 -39.86 -1.99 10.01
C VAL A 364 -39.01 -1.89 8.73
N ARG A 365 -37.83 -2.51 8.73
CA ARG A 365 -36.93 -2.54 7.56
C ARG A 365 -37.24 -3.71 6.62
N VAL A 366 -37.81 -3.40 5.47
CA VAL A 366 -38.09 -4.36 4.40
C VAL A 366 -36.87 -4.45 3.47
N GLY A 367 -36.34 -5.67 3.33
CA GLY A 367 -35.15 -5.94 2.54
C GLY A 367 -35.28 -7.17 1.65
N LEU A 368 -34.34 -7.28 0.71
CA LEU A 368 -34.21 -8.39 -0.21
C LEU A 368 -33.59 -9.60 0.48
N LEU A 369 -34.17 -10.78 0.23
CA LEU A 369 -33.53 -12.06 0.52
C LEU A 369 -32.43 -12.35 -0.53
N PRO A 370 -31.46 -13.24 -0.23
CA PRO A 370 -30.41 -13.59 -1.19
C PRO A 370 -30.99 -14.04 -2.54
N GLY A 371 -30.48 -13.46 -3.64
CA GLY A 371 -30.99 -13.69 -5.00
C GLY A 371 -32.40 -13.11 -5.25
N GLY A 372 -32.89 -12.24 -4.36
CA GLY A 372 -34.24 -11.69 -4.38
C GLY A 372 -34.44 -10.39 -5.16
N GLY A 373 -33.38 -9.83 -5.76
CA GLY A 373 -33.47 -8.64 -6.61
C GLY A 373 -34.04 -8.94 -7.99
N GLY A 374 -34.42 -7.88 -8.71
CA GLY A 374 -35.05 -8.00 -10.03
C GLY A 374 -35.94 -6.81 -10.39
N GLN A 375 -36.68 -6.97 -11.48
CA GLN A 375 -37.66 -5.99 -11.93
C GLN A 375 -38.92 -6.03 -11.07
N VAL A 376 -39.39 -4.86 -10.64
CA VAL A 376 -40.64 -4.71 -9.90
C VAL A 376 -41.79 -4.62 -10.89
N ALA A 377 -42.49 -5.75 -11.06
CA ALA A 377 -43.59 -5.86 -12.01
C ALA A 377 -44.85 -5.15 -11.52
N ASP A 378 -45.12 -5.22 -10.21
CA ASP A 378 -46.25 -4.58 -9.56
C ASP A 378 -45.83 -4.10 -8.17
N TYR A 379 -46.29 -2.91 -7.79
CA TYR A 379 -45.88 -2.23 -6.56
C TYR A 379 -47.09 -1.59 -5.87
N GLN A 380 -47.33 -1.97 -4.61
CA GLN A 380 -48.43 -1.46 -3.82
C GLN A 380 -47.95 -1.14 -2.39
N GLU A 381 -48.09 0.13 -2.01
CA GLU A 381 -47.87 0.59 -0.64
C GLU A 381 -49.11 0.28 0.24
N PRO A 382 -48.90 -0.09 1.51
CA PRO A 382 -50.00 -0.27 2.46
C PRO A 382 -50.70 1.08 2.75
N PRO A 383 -52.04 1.12 2.82
CA PRO A 383 -52.77 2.36 3.02
C PRO A 383 -52.53 2.95 4.41
N LYS A 384 -52.43 4.29 4.50
CA LYS A 384 -52.24 5.05 5.76
C LYS A 384 -50.92 4.74 6.50
N VAL A 385 -49.93 4.20 5.80
CA VAL A 385 -48.57 3.96 6.30
C VAL A 385 -47.63 4.94 5.61
N ARG A 386 -46.67 5.51 6.34
CA ARG A 386 -45.58 6.26 5.71
C ARG A 386 -44.57 5.26 5.16
N VAL A 387 -44.30 5.33 3.86
CA VAL A 387 -43.31 4.48 3.19
C VAL A 387 -42.14 5.33 2.68
N GLU A 388 -40.94 4.92 3.03
CA GLU A 388 -39.69 5.44 2.47
C GLU A 388 -39.03 4.29 1.70
N THR A 389 -38.87 4.41 0.38
CA THR A 389 -38.46 3.28 -0.46
C THR A 389 -37.52 3.67 -1.61
N SER A 390 -36.74 2.69 -2.07
CA SER A 390 -35.91 2.77 -3.28
C SER A 390 -36.54 2.08 -4.50
N ILE A 391 -37.77 1.58 -4.39
CA ILE A 391 -38.45 0.82 -5.44
C ILE A 391 -39.83 1.40 -5.78
N GLY A 392 -40.27 1.21 -7.01
CA GLY A 392 -41.60 1.52 -7.50
C GLY A 392 -41.95 0.67 -8.72
N ALA A 393 -43.18 0.80 -9.22
CA ALA A 393 -43.62 0.05 -10.41
C ALA A 393 -42.67 0.31 -11.60
N GLY A 394 -42.18 -0.77 -12.23
CA GLY A 394 -41.26 -0.70 -13.38
C GLY A 394 -39.82 -0.28 -13.04
N THR A 395 -39.44 -0.22 -11.76
CA THR A 395 -38.03 -0.04 -11.34
C THR A 395 -37.31 -1.38 -11.19
N VAL A 396 -35.98 -1.33 -11.02
CA VAL A 396 -35.16 -2.52 -10.74
C VAL A 396 -34.55 -2.40 -9.35
N ALA A 397 -34.73 -3.45 -8.54
CA ALA A 397 -34.06 -3.63 -7.27
C ALA A 397 -32.79 -4.47 -7.47
N VAL A 398 -31.64 -3.88 -7.24
CA VAL A 398 -30.32 -4.50 -7.44
C VAL A 398 -29.78 -5.10 -6.14
N THR A 399 -28.98 -6.17 -6.26
CA THR A 399 -28.37 -6.88 -5.12
C THR A 399 -26.92 -6.49 -4.84
N ASP A 400 -26.36 -5.56 -5.63
CA ASP A 400 -24.98 -5.08 -5.49
C ASP A 400 -24.78 -4.16 -4.28
N TYR A 401 -25.87 -3.69 -3.66
CA TYR A 401 -25.90 -2.74 -2.54
C TYR A 401 -26.56 -3.33 -1.29
N ASP A 402 -26.76 -2.49 -0.26
CA ASP A 402 -27.50 -2.88 0.95
C ASP A 402 -28.88 -3.48 0.61
N PRO A 403 -29.27 -4.60 1.24
CA PRO A 403 -30.50 -5.29 0.89
C PRO A 403 -31.77 -4.54 1.28
N MET A 404 -31.72 -3.52 2.14
CA MET A 404 -32.90 -2.74 2.52
C MET A 404 -33.42 -1.90 1.35
N ILE A 405 -34.68 -2.09 1.00
CA ILE A 405 -35.33 -1.41 -0.13
C ILE A 405 -36.51 -0.54 0.30
N ALA A 406 -37.06 -0.75 1.50
CA ALA A 406 -38.13 0.07 2.04
C ALA A 406 -38.14 0.08 3.56
N LYS A 407 -38.71 1.15 4.11
CA LYS A 407 -39.02 1.31 5.52
C LYS A 407 -40.51 1.57 5.63
N LEU A 408 -41.17 0.77 6.45
CA LEU A 408 -42.58 0.95 6.78
C LEU A 408 -42.64 1.64 8.12
N ILE A 409 -43.16 2.87 8.14
CA ILE A 409 -43.23 3.70 9.33
C ILE A 409 -44.70 3.88 9.70
N VAL A 410 -45.03 3.46 10.91
CA VAL A 410 -46.38 3.56 11.45
C VAL A 410 -46.35 4.33 12.76
N TRP A 411 -47.45 5.02 13.04
CA TRP A 411 -47.69 5.75 14.28
C TRP A 411 -49.04 5.31 14.87
N GLY A 412 -49.11 5.22 16.19
CA GLY A 412 -50.34 4.99 16.95
C GLY A 412 -50.36 5.82 18.23
N GLU A 413 -51.54 6.00 18.83
CA GLU A 413 -51.68 6.73 20.10
C GLU A 413 -50.95 6.04 21.25
N ASP A 414 -50.81 4.71 21.15
CA ASP A 414 -50.07 3.85 22.05
C ASP A 414 -49.31 2.77 21.25
N PHE A 415 -48.45 2.02 21.93
CA PHE A 415 -47.67 0.94 21.33
C PHE A 415 -48.55 -0.17 20.72
N GLY A 416 -49.68 -0.51 21.34
CA GLY A 416 -50.57 -1.58 20.85
C GLY A 416 -51.19 -1.22 19.50
N GLN A 417 -51.62 0.04 19.34
CA GLN A 417 -52.12 0.55 18.07
C GLN A 417 -51.01 0.60 17.01
N ALA A 418 -49.81 1.07 17.37
CA ALA A 418 -48.66 1.10 16.47
C ALA A 418 -48.25 -0.31 16.03
N LEU A 419 -48.25 -1.29 16.94
CA LEU A 419 -47.93 -2.70 16.65
C LEU A 419 -48.93 -3.31 15.65
N LYS A 420 -50.22 -3.09 15.88
CA LYS A 420 -51.27 -3.55 14.96
C LYS A 420 -51.07 -2.94 13.57
N ALA A 421 -50.80 -1.63 13.49
CA ALA A 421 -50.53 -0.95 12.24
C ALA A 421 -49.26 -1.50 11.55
N ALA A 422 -48.21 -1.84 12.30
CA ALA A 422 -46.98 -2.43 11.74
C ALA A 422 -47.23 -3.80 11.12
N LEU A 423 -48.02 -4.66 11.78
CA LEU A 423 -48.42 -5.97 11.25
C LEU A 423 -49.25 -5.84 9.97
N GLU A 424 -50.21 -4.92 9.95
CA GLU A 424 -51.01 -4.63 8.76
C GLU A 424 -50.15 -4.05 7.63
N ALA A 425 -49.17 -3.20 7.94
CA ALA A 425 -48.24 -2.63 6.98
C ALA A 425 -47.37 -3.69 6.31
N VAL A 426 -46.77 -4.60 7.08
CA VAL A 426 -45.92 -5.70 6.54
C VAL A 426 -46.73 -6.61 5.63
N ARG A 427 -47.96 -6.97 6.03
CA ARG A 427 -48.86 -7.81 5.20
C ARG A 427 -49.38 -7.08 3.96
N GLY A 428 -49.51 -5.76 4.03
CA GLY A 428 -50.04 -4.93 2.96
C GLY A 428 -49.01 -4.47 1.92
N PHE A 429 -47.71 -4.49 2.26
CA PHE A 429 -46.64 -4.10 1.34
C PHE A 429 -46.37 -5.17 0.29
N LYS A 430 -46.57 -4.84 -0.99
CA LYS A 430 -46.40 -5.78 -2.10
C LYS A 430 -45.43 -5.23 -3.15
N ALA A 431 -44.43 -6.02 -3.50
CA ALA A 431 -43.51 -5.77 -4.60
C ALA A 431 -43.31 -7.06 -5.41
N LYS A 432 -44.17 -7.27 -6.42
CA LYS A 432 -44.17 -8.50 -7.24
C LYS A 432 -42.90 -8.56 -8.07
N GLY A 433 -42.22 -9.72 -8.03
CA GLY A 433 -40.94 -9.95 -8.70
C GLY A 433 -39.74 -9.91 -7.77
N LEU A 434 -39.92 -9.54 -6.50
CA LEU A 434 -38.87 -9.54 -5.48
C LEU A 434 -39.12 -10.61 -4.41
N LYS A 435 -38.05 -11.12 -3.80
CA LYS A 435 -38.12 -11.97 -2.59
C LYS A 435 -37.78 -11.13 -1.37
N LEU A 436 -38.75 -10.95 -0.47
CA LEU A 436 -38.66 -10.04 0.67
C LEU A 436 -38.55 -10.80 1.99
N ASN A 437 -37.98 -10.15 3.01
CA ASN A 437 -37.91 -10.65 4.38
C ASN A 437 -39.23 -10.54 5.18
N SER A 438 -40.39 -10.42 4.52
CA SER A 438 -41.69 -10.15 5.17
C SER A 438 -42.07 -11.17 6.24
N ASP A 439 -41.86 -12.46 6.00
CA ASP A 439 -42.20 -13.52 6.96
C ASP A 439 -41.32 -13.46 8.22
N PHE A 440 -40.06 -13.05 8.08
CA PHE A 440 -39.16 -12.81 9.20
C PHE A 440 -39.64 -11.64 10.06
N LEU A 441 -40.03 -10.53 9.41
CA LEU A 441 -40.55 -9.34 10.09
C LEU A 441 -41.86 -9.62 10.82
N GLN A 442 -42.76 -10.39 10.20
CA GLN A 442 -44.04 -10.76 10.82
C GLN A 442 -43.82 -11.60 12.10
N ARG A 443 -42.91 -12.59 12.06
CA ARG A 443 -42.59 -13.41 13.24
C ARG A 443 -42.03 -12.60 14.40
N ILE A 444 -41.24 -11.56 14.13
CA ILE A 444 -40.76 -10.64 15.17
C ILE A 444 -41.94 -9.92 15.82
N LEU A 445 -42.80 -9.29 15.01
CA LEU A 445 -43.90 -8.46 15.50
C LEU A 445 -44.98 -9.27 16.25
N GLU A 446 -45.16 -10.55 15.91
CA GLU A 446 -46.11 -11.46 16.56
C GLU A 446 -45.55 -12.14 17.83
N HIS A 447 -44.23 -12.08 18.04
CA HIS A 447 -43.60 -12.79 19.15
C HIS A 447 -43.98 -12.21 20.52
N GLN A 448 -44.27 -13.08 21.48
CA GLN A 448 -44.77 -12.67 22.80
C GLN A 448 -43.79 -11.77 23.56
N ASP A 449 -42.48 -12.02 23.45
CA ASP A 449 -41.47 -11.15 24.07
C ASP A 449 -41.48 -9.72 23.51
N PHE A 450 -41.68 -9.56 22.19
CA PHE A 450 -41.80 -8.25 21.57
C PHE A 450 -43.06 -7.54 22.04
N VAL A 451 -44.18 -8.27 22.12
CA VAL A 451 -45.43 -7.75 22.70
C VAL A 451 -45.25 -7.35 24.18
N LYS A 452 -44.41 -8.06 24.95
CA LYS A 452 -44.23 -7.87 26.41
C LYS A 452 -43.05 -7.01 26.86
N ASP A 453 -42.21 -6.51 25.95
CA ASP A 453 -41.07 -5.61 26.23
C ASP A 453 -39.85 -6.33 26.81
N THR A 454 -39.73 -7.62 26.55
CA THR A 454 -38.65 -8.44 27.11
C THR A 454 -37.54 -8.71 26.08
N VAL A 455 -37.58 -8.01 24.95
CA VAL A 455 -36.56 -8.12 23.89
C VAL A 455 -35.28 -7.41 24.29
N HIS A 456 -34.16 -7.84 23.71
CA HIS A 456 -32.84 -7.24 23.91
C HIS A 456 -31.96 -7.52 22.69
N THR A 457 -30.77 -6.94 22.66
CA THR A 457 -29.83 -6.97 21.51
C THR A 457 -29.42 -8.35 20.95
N THR A 458 -29.67 -9.44 21.67
CA THR A 458 -29.36 -10.83 21.26
C THR A 458 -30.61 -11.70 21.07
N TRP A 459 -31.81 -11.13 21.26
CA TRP A 459 -33.08 -11.85 21.33
C TRP A 459 -33.45 -12.55 20.01
N VAL A 460 -33.30 -11.88 18.86
CA VAL A 460 -33.62 -12.46 17.54
C VAL A 460 -32.77 -13.71 17.25
N GLU A 461 -31.50 -13.69 17.66
CA GLU A 461 -30.56 -14.79 17.48
C GLU A 461 -30.84 -15.94 18.44
N GLN A 462 -31.08 -15.63 19.72
CA GLN A 462 -31.44 -16.63 20.74
C GLN A 462 -32.71 -17.40 20.37
N ASN A 463 -33.72 -16.71 19.82
CA ASN A 463 -34.98 -17.32 19.40
C ASN A 463 -34.94 -17.85 17.95
N LYS A 464 -33.77 -17.81 17.28
CA LYS A 464 -33.56 -18.29 15.89
C LYS A 464 -34.58 -17.76 14.88
N LEU A 465 -35.13 -16.57 15.12
CA LEU A 465 -36.23 -16.02 14.30
C LEU A 465 -35.83 -15.75 12.85
N HIS A 466 -34.54 -15.64 12.56
CA HIS A 466 -34.00 -15.43 11.21
C HIS A 466 -34.00 -16.69 10.33
N MET A 467 -34.11 -17.88 10.92
CA MET A 467 -34.17 -19.14 10.17
C MET A 467 -35.62 -19.41 9.74
N PRO A 468 -35.87 -19.87 8.51
CA PRO A 468 -37.18 -20.41 8.15
C PRO A 468 -37.48 -21.64 9.02
N PRO A 469 -38.75 -21.90 9.39
CA PRO A 469 -39.11 -23.12 10.10
C PRO A 469 -38.70 -24.35 9.27
N GLN A 470 -37.88 -25.24 9.82
CA GLN A 470 -37.60 -26.51 9.16
C GLN A 470 -38.85 -27.40 9.24
N ALA A 471 -39.33 -27.86 8.09
CA ALA A 471 -40.33 -28.91 8.05
C ALA A 471 -39.66 -30.22 8.48
N SER A 472 -39.75 -30.56 9.78
CA SER A 472 -39.40 -31.89 10.27
C SER A 472 -40.37 -32.90 9.67
N ALA A 473 -39.96 -33.58 8.60
CA ALA A 473 -40.66 -34.79 8.18
C ALA A 473 -40.49 -35.86 9.28
N ALA A 474 -41.59 -36.48 9.71
CA ALA A 474 -41.57 -37.57 10.67
C ALA A 474 -40.89 -38.81 10.05
N VAL A 475 -39.60 -38.99 10.30
CA VAL A 475 -38.84 -40.18 9.88
C VAL A 475 -38.70 -41.12 11.09
N ALA A 476 -39.21 -42.35 10.96
CA ALA A 476 -39.12 -43.39 12.00
C ALA A 476 -37.67 -43.88 12.20
N ALA A 477 -37.37 -44.45 13.37
CA ALA A 477 -36.07 -45.05 13.67
C ALA A 477 -35.71 -46.13 12.61
N GLY A 478 -34.52 -46.03 12.02
CA GLY A 478 -34.07 -46.84 10.87
C GLY A 478 -34.39 -46.24 9.49
N GLY A 479 -35.07 -45.09 9.42
CA GLY A 479 -35.35 -44.37 8.18
C GLY A 479 -34.20 -43.44 7.75
N VAL A 480 -34.05 -43.24 6.44
CA VAL A 480 -33.07 -42.31 5.86
C VAL A 480 -33.64 -40.90 5.84
N LEU A 481 -33.09 -40.03 6.69
CA LEU A 481 -33.37 -38.60 6.75
C LEU A 481 -32.56 -37.88 5.67
N GLN A 482 -33.24 -37.12 4.80
CA GLN A 482 -32.61 -36.24 3.83
C GLN A 482 -32.52 -34.82 4.40
N ILE A 483 -31.33 -34.23 4.36
CA ILE A 483 -31.09 -32.84 4.79
C ILE A 483 -30.83 -32.01 3.54
N ASP A 484 -31.73 -31.07 3.27
CA ASP A 484 -31.70 -30.19 2.11
C ASP A 484 -31.11 -28.81 2.46
N ALA A 485 -30.62 -28.10 1.45
CA ALA A 485 -30.10 -26.75 1.57
C ALA A 485 -31.23 -25.77 1.95
N PRO A 486 -31.14 -25.06 3.09
CA PRO A 486 -32.23 -24.19 3.57
C PRO A 486 -32.34 -22.85 2.81
N PHE A 487 -31.35 -22.52 1.97
CA PHE A 487 -31.30 -21.30 1.16
C PHE A 487 -30.19 -21.44 0.09
N PRO A 488 -30.19 -20.62 -0.98
CA PRO A 488 -29.11 -20.64 -1.96
C PRO A 488 -27.78 -20.19 -1.34
N ALA A 489 -26.72 -20.97 -1.53
CA ALA A 489 -25.41 -20.75 -0.90
C ALA A 489 -24.27 -21.43 -1.67
N GLN A 490 -23.03 -21.10 -1.33
CA GLN A 490 -21.86 -21.89 -1.68
C GLN A 490 -21.56 -22.88 -0.56
N VAL A 491 -21.33 -24.16 -0.84
CA VAL A 491 -20.81 -25.09 0.17
C VAL A 491 -19.35 -24.73 0.45
N THR A 492 -19.02 -24.21 1.63
CA THR A 492 -17.64 -23.82 1.95
C THR A 492 -16.82 -24.97 2.50
N GLU A 493 -17.42 -25.79 3.35
CA GLU A 493 -16.72 -26.89 4.01
C GLU A 493 -17.70 -28.01 4.32
N VAL A 494 -17.28 -29.26 4.14
CA VAL A 494 -18.03 -30.44 4.57
C VAL A 494 -17.26 -31.07 5.73
N LYS A 495 -17.93 -31.22 6.88
CA LYS A 495 -17.32 -31.59 8.17
C LYS A 495 -17.40 -33.08 8.49
N VAL A 496 -18.24 -33.83 7.76
CA VAL A 496 -18.49 -35.26 7.98
C VAL A 496 -18.21 -36.08 6.71
N LYS A 497 -17.95 -37.37 6.87
CA LYS A 497 -17.73 -38.34 5.79
C LYS A 497 -18.78 -39.44 5.85
N VAL A 498 -18.96 -40.14 4.73
CA VAL A 498 -19.82 -41.34 4.68
C VAL A 498 -19.30 -42.37 5.68
N GLY A 499 -20.19 -42.86 6.54
CA GLY A 499 -19.89 -43.81 7.60
C GLY A 499 -19.76 -43.21 9.00
N ASP A 500 -19.64 -41.89 9.13
CA ASP A 500 -19.52 -41.21 10.43
C ASP A 500 -20.81 -41.35 11.26
N GLU A 501 -20.66 -41.65 12.55
CA GLU A 501 -21.75 -41.53 13.52
C GLU A 501 -21.86 -40.08 13.98
N VAL A 502 -23.07 -39.53 13.93
CA VAL A 502 -23.36 -38.14 14.30
C VAL A 502 -24.40 -38.11 15.41
N SER A 503 -24.26 -37.14 16.31
CA SER A 503 -25.20 -36.86 17.40
C SER A 503 -26.03 -35.62 17.09
N ALA A 504 -27.18 -35.45 17.75
CA ALA A 504 -27.94 -34.20 17.64
C ALA A 504 -27.06 -32.98 17.98
N GLY A 505 -27.07 -31.96 17.11
CA GLY A 505 -26.22 -30.78 17.19
C GLY A 505 -24.88 -30.90 16.47
N THR A 506 -24.51 -32.06 15.93
CA THR A 506 -23.28 -32.21 15.12
C THR A 506 -23.39 -31.42 13.83
N VAL A 507 -22.37 -30.60 13.53
CA VAL A 507 -22.26 -29.82 12.29
C VAL A 507 -21.82 -30.72 11.14
N LEU A 508 -22.61 -30.75 10.07
CA LEU A 508 -22.41 -31.57 8.87
C LEU A 508 -21.67 -30.81 7.76
N ALA A 509 -22.04 -29.55 7.51
CA ALA A 509 -21.37 -28.67 6.56
C ALA A 509 -21.52 -27.20 6.95
N VAL A 510 -20.68 -26.37 6.34
CA VAL A 510 -20.72 -24.91 6.44
C VAL A 510 -21.07 -24.36 5.05
N LEU A 511 -22.11 -23.52 4.97
CA LEU A 511 -22.57 -22.87 3.75
C LEU A 511 -22.31 -21.35 3.78
N SER A 512 -21.77 -20.79 2.70
CA SER A 512 -21.58 -19.36 2.50
C SER A 512 -22.70 -18.73 1.68
N ALA A 513 -23.47 -17.84 2.30
CA ALA A 513 -24.47 -17.01 1.63
C ALA A 513 -24.40 -15.58 2.17
N MET A 514 -24.58 -14.58 1.31
CA MET A 514 -24.51 -13.16 1.69
C MET A 514 -23.22 -12.76 2.44
N LYS A 515 -22.07 -13.32 2.03
CA LYS A 515 -20.76 -13.13 2.68
C LYS A 515 -20.69 -13.65 4.13
N MET A 516 -21.56 -14.60 4.49
CA MET A 516 -21.63 -15.19 5.83
C MET A 516 -21.59 -16.72 5.76
N LEU A 517 -20.91 -17.34 6.72
CA LEU A 517 -20.87 -18.79 6.93
C LEU A 517 -22.04 -19.22 7.83
N ASN A 518 -22.72 -20.32 7.49
CA ASN A 518 -23.84 -20.88 8.23
C ASN A 518 -23.64 -22.38 8.41
N ASP A 519 -23.70 -22.85 9.65
CA ASP A 519 -23.55 -24.26 10.00
C ASP A 519 -24.85 -25.02 9.76
N ILE A 520 -24.76 -26.15 9.04
CA ILE A 520 -25.83 -27.12 8.86
C ILE A 520 -25.63 -28.21 9.88
N VAL A 521 -26.58 -28.36 10.81
CA VAL A 521 -26.53 -29.35 11.90
C VAL A 521 -27.58 -30.44 11.73
N VAL A 522 -27.32 -31.63 12.28
CA VAL A 522 -28.32 -32.71 12.41
C VAL A 522 -29.11 -32.55 13.72
N ASP A 523 -30.40 -32.84 13.71
CA ASP A 523 -31.32 -32.71 14.86
C ASP A 523 -31.45 -33.98 15.72
N ARG A 524 -30.84 -35.09 15.29
CA ARG A 524 -30.98 -36.42 15.88
C ARG A 524 -29.72 -37.27 15.69
N PRO A 525 -29.50 -38.31 16.53
CA PRO A 525 -28.41 -39.25 16.31
C PRO A 525 -28.66 -40.14 15.08
N GLY A 526 -27.60 -40.46 14.35
CA GLY A 526 -27.66 -41.29 13.16
C GLY A 526 -26.31 -41.52 12.51
N LYS A 527 -26.31 -42.28 11.41
CA LYS A 527 -25.10 -42.57 10.62
C LYS A 527 -25.19 -41.91 9.25
N VAL A 528 -24.14 -41.20 8.85
CA VAL A 528 -24.08 -40.55 7.53
C VAL A 528 -23.97 -41.63 6.45
N VAL A 529 -25.03 -41.81 5.66
CA VAL A 529 -25.05 -42.81 4.58
C VAL A 529 -24.63 -42.22 3.24
N GLU A 530 -24.86 -40.93 3.03
CA GLU A 530 -24.49 -40.25 1.78
C GLU A 530 -24.14 -38.78 2.03
N VAL A 531 -23.05 -38.32 1.42
CA VAL A 531 -22.64 -36.91 1.38
C VAL A 531 -22.81 -36.42 -0.05
N LEU A 532 -23.84 -35.61 -0.30
CA LEU A 532 -24.17 -35.05 -1.62
C LEU A 532 -23.60 -33.64 -1.79
N ALA A 533 -23.26 -32.97 -0.69
CA ALA A 533 -22.61 -31.66 -0.69
C ALA A 533 -21.14 -31.75 -1.14
N VAL A 534 -20.70 -30.86 -2.03
CA VAL A 534 -19.32 -30.77 -2.53
C VAL A 534 -18.74 -29.42 -2.18
N ALA A 535 -17.62 -29.36 -1.46
CA ALA A 535 -16.98 -28.09 -1.11
C ALA A 535 -16.61 -27.27 -2.37
N GLY A 536 -16.90 -25.98 -2.34
CA GLY A 536 -16.71 -25.02 -3.43
C GLY A 536 -17.91 -24.88 -4.39
N THR A 537 -18.93 -25.74 -4.32
CA THR A 537 -20.07 -25.68 -5.26
C THR A 537 -21.16 -24.71 -4.83
N GLN A 538 -21.80 -24.08 -5.81
CA GLN A 538 -22.98 -23.24 -5.61
C GLN A 538 -24.23 -24.12 -5.68
N ILE A 539 -25.09 -23.99 -4.67
CA ILE A 539 -26.32 -24.77 -4.50
C ILE A 539 -27.51 -23.84 -4.30
N ASN A 540 -28.67 -24.28 -4.78
CA ASN A 540 -29.94 -23.60 -4.57
C ASN A 540 -30.64 -24.16 -3.32
N GLU A 541 -31.64 -23.41 -2.82
CA GLU A 541 -32.56 -23.89 -1.79
C GLU A 541 -33.24 -25.19 -2.22
N GLY A 542 -33.42 -26.13 -1.27
CA GLY A 542 -34.04 -27.43 -1.50
C GLY A 542 -33.14 -28.48 -2.17
N VAL A 543 -31.88 -28.15 -2.48
CA VAL A 543 -30.92 -29.14 -3.00
C VAL A 543 -30.49 -30.10 -1.87
N PRO A 544 -30.57 -31.43 -2.05
CA PRO A 544 -30.14 -32.39 -1.04
C PRO A 544 -28.64 -32.30 -0.73
N LEU A 545 -28.28 -32.23 0.55
CA LEU A 545 -26.91 -32.11 1.04
C LEU A 545 -26.38 -33.40 1.68
N PHE A 546 -27.22 -34.06 2.48
CA PHE A 546 -26.85 -35.28 3.20
C PHE A 546 -28.01 -36.25 3.27
N ARG A 547 -27.69 -37.54 3.35
CA ARG A 547 -28.61 -38.57 3.81
C ARG A 547 -28.05 -39.25 5.05
N ILE A 548 -28.88 -39.35 6.09
CA ILE A 548 -28.50 -39.89 7.40
C ILE A 548 -29.50 -40.98 7.78
N GLU A 549 -29.00 -42.18 8.06
CA GLU A 549 -29.81 -43.24 8.65
C GLU A 549 -30.00 -42.95 10.14
N SER A 550 -31.25 -42.68 10.53
CA SER A 550 -31.59 -42.26 11.89
C SER A 550 -31.54 -43.44 12.85
N SER A 551 -30.80 -43.31 13.97
CA SER A 551 -30.74 -44.30 15.04
C SER A 551 -31.54 -43.92 16.29
N GLY A 552 -32.19 -42.74 16.28
CA GLY A 552 -33.04 -42.26 17.38
C GLY A 552 -33.91 -41.05 16.99
N GLU A 553 -34.83 -40.67 17.88
CA GLU A 553 -35.79 -39.56 17.66
C GLU A 553 -35.12 -38.17 17.67
N ALA A 554 -35.80 -37.18 17.07
CA ALA A 554 -35.37 -35.79 17.07
C ALA A 554 -35.34 -35.23 18.50
N VAL A 555 -34.25 -34.55 18.85
CA VAL A 555 -34.11 -33.95 20.19
C VAL A 555 -34.63 -32.52 20.12
N GLU A 556 -35.75 -32.22 20.78
CA GLU A 556 -36.40 -30.90 20.73
C GLU A 556 -35.56 -29.77 21.36
N GLU A 557 -34.63 -30.07 22.28
CA GLU A 557 -33.77 -29.07 22.94
C GLU A 557 -32.31 -29.53 23.09
N VAL A 558 -31.40 -28.96 22.28
CA VAL A 558 -29.94 -29.18 22.36
C VAL A 558 -29.31 -28.06 23.20
N HIS A 559 -29.42 -28.10 24.54
CA HIS A 559 -28.97 -26.97 25.40
C HIS A 559 -28.00 -27.26 26.57
N GLU A 560 -27.71 -28.50 26.99
CA GLU A 560 -27.09 -28.70 28.34
C GLU A 560 -25.70 -29.38 28.45
N ALA A 561 -25.06 -29.85 27.38
CA ALA A 561 -23.88 -30.74 27.54
C ALA A 561 -22.50 -30.06 27.79
N VAL A 562 -22.39 -28.72 27.80
CA VAL A 562 -21.05 -28.04 27.81
C VAL A 562 -20.62 -27.51 29.21
N ALA A 563 -21.51 -27.51 30.21
CA ALA A 563 -21.32 -26.69 31.42
C ALA A 563 -20.59 -27.32 32.63
N LYS A 564 -20.15 -28.59 32.61
CA LYS A 564 -19.65 -29.28 33.81
C LYS A 564 -18.21 -29.80 33.71
N SER A 565 -17.23 -28.90 33.74
CA SER A 565 -15.83 -29.27 34.07
C SER A 565 -15.00 -28.02 34.45
N ALA A 566 -15.11 -27.54 35.69
CA ALA A 566 -14.16 -26.58 36.23
C ALA A 566 -13.93 -26.83 37.74
N ARG A 567 -12.70 -27.24 38.11
CA ARG A 567 -12.21 -27.30 39.49
C ARG A 567 -11.54 -25.98 39.88
N LYS A 568 -11.84 -25.50 41.10
CA LYS A 568 -11.33 -24.28 41.76
C LYS A 568 -9.96 -24.48 42.42
N VAL A 569 -9.05 -23.50 42.30
CA VAL A 569 -7.95 -23.16 43.25
C VAL A 569 -7.62 -21.67 43.04
N THR A 570 -8.18 -20.75 43.85
CA THR A 570 -7.63 -20.04 45.03
C THR A 570 -6.50 -19.03 44.77
N ASP A 571 -6.81 -17.83 45.24
CA ASP A 571 -6.19 -16.51 45.11
C ASP A 571 -4.91 -16.34 45.97
N THR A 572 -3.92 -15.59 45.46
CA THR A 572 -3.04 -14.76 46.30
C THR A 572 -2.56 -13.52 45.54
N ALA A 573 -2.85 -12.37 46.14
CA ALA A 573 -2.59 -11.01 45.67
C ALA A 573 -1.12 -10.57 45.81
N GLY A 574 -0.71 -9.54 45.05
CA GLY A 574 0.58 -8.87 45.26
C GLY A 574 0.89 -7.66 44.37
N SER A 575 0.54 -6.47 44.87
CA SER A 575 1.20 -5.15 44.73
C SER A 575 1.29 -4.39 43.38
N GLN A 576 0.51 -3.30 43.32
CA GLN A 576 0.85 -1.89 43.05
C GLN A 576 2.12 -1.54 42.24
N ARG A 577 1.97 -0.65 41.24
CA ARG A 577 2.68 0.65 41.18
C ARG A 577 2.13 1.62 40.12
N ALA A 578 2.35 2.90 40.41
CA ALA A 578 1.69 4.10 39.90
C ALA A 578 2.16 4.59 38.51
N LEU A 579 1.33 5.45 37.90
CA LEU A 579 1.55 6.17 36.63
C LEU A 579 2.32 7.51 36.84
N PRO A 580 3.25 7.90 35.94
CA PRO A 580 3.72 9.29 35.79
C PRO A 580 2.91 10.01 34.68
N ARG A 581 2.19 11.12 34.92
CA ARG A 581 2.62 12.53 35.06
C ARG A 581 3.46 13.08 33.89
N SER A 582 2.80 13.76 32.94
CA SER A 582 2.96 15.21 32.62
C SER A 582 3.00 15.57 31.12
N TRP A 583 2.09 16.46 30.72
CA TRP A 583 1.93 17.10 29.41
C TRP A 583 2.84 18.36 29.31
N TYR A 584 4.17 18.17 29.47
CA TYR A 584 5.25 19.17 29.44
C TYR A 584 5.53 19.95 30.74
N ALA A 585 6.74 19.75 31.29
CA ALA A 585 7.38 20.62 32.28
C ALA A 585 8.90 20.68 32.01
N SER A 586 9.38 21.85 31.59
CA SER A 586 10.76 22.37 31.77
C SER A 586 11.95 21.42 31.53
N GLY A 587 11.96 20.70 30.42
CA GLY A 587 13.17 20.13 29.83
C GLY A 587 13.10 20.35 28.33
N SER A 588 14.24 20.61 27.67
CA SER A 588 14.32 20.40 26.22
C SER A 588 13.63 19.06 25.91
N PRO A 589 12.75 18.97 24.91
CA PRO A 589 12.13 17.70 24.58
C PRO A 589 13.28 16.70 24.39
N GLU A 590 13.36 15.69 25.26
CA GLU A 590 14.14 14.51 24.93
C GLU A 590 13.65 14.09 23.55
N GLU A 591 14.57 14.02 22.58
CA GLU A 591 14.25 13.55 21.23
C GLU A 591 13.57 12.19 21.37
N GLN A 592 12.24 12.18 21.25
CA GLN A 592 11.49 10.95 21.16
C GLN A 592 11.89 10.32 19.84
N VAL A 593 12.78 9.32 19.92
CA VAL A 593 13.17 8.47 18.80
C VAL A 593 11.87 7.92 18.19
N TYR A 594 11.63 8.22 16.91
CA TYR A 594 10.43 7.80 16.19
C TYR A 594 10.10 6.31 16.45
N ASP A 595 8.83 6.01 16.80
CA ASP A 595 8.25 4.65 16.94
C ASP A 595 8.14 3.89 15.59
N THR A 596 9.04 4.16 14.64
CA THR A 596 9.06 3.46 13.35
C THR A 596 9.25 1.97 13.61
N PRO A 597 8.36 1.09 13.09
CA PRO A 597 8.44 -0.34 13.35
C PRO A 597 9.79 -0.93 12.98
N VAL A 598 10.36 -1.72 13.89
CA VAL A 598 11.56 -2.52 13.63
C VAL A 598 11.17 -3.78 12.89
N LEU A 599 11.78 -4.04 11.73
CA LEU A 599 11.62 -5.30 11.01
C LEU A 599 12.17 -6.44 11.86
N ARG A 600 11.30 -7.41 12.19
CA ARG A 600 11.70 -8.63 12.91
C ARG A 600 12.03 -9.73 11.90
N THR A 601 13.25 -10.28 11.97
CA THR A 601 13.67 -11.36 11.08
C THR A 601 12.83 -12.61 11.32
N LYS A 602 12.39 -13.24 10.23
CA LYS A 602 11.70 -14.55 10.26
C LYS A 602 12.68 -15.71 10.07
N VAL A 603 13.92 -15.39 9.71
CA VAL A 603 14.97 -16.36 9.45
C VAL A 603 15.57 -16.83 10.77
N LYS A 604 15.65 -18.14 10.97
CA LYS A 604 16.20 -18.74 12.20
C LYS A 604 17.63 -19.19 11.97
N GLU A 605 18.58 -18.67 12.76
CA GLU A 605 20.02 -18.97 12.62
C GLU A 605 20.38 -20.45 12.79
N ASN A 606 19.57 -21.18 13.58
CA ASN A 606 19.77 -22.60 13.84
C ASN A 606 19.23 -23.53 12.73
N ASP A 607 18.55 -22.98 11.71
CA ASP A 607 18.02 -23.77 10.59
C ASP A 607 19.15 -24.28 9.68
N SER A 608 19.03 -25.51 9.17
CA SER A 608 19.98 -26.07 8.21
C SER A 608 20.01 -25.25 6.91
N VAL A 609 18.87 -24.68 6.50
CA VAL A 609 18.77 -23.80 5.33
C VAL A 609 19.61 -22.53 5.52
N TYR A 610 19.59 -21.94 6.73
CA TYR A 610 20.37 -20.74 7.06
C TYR A 610 21.87 -20.99 6.86
N LYS A 611 22.38 -22.06 7.45
CA LYS A 611 23.80 -22.44 7.36
C LYS A 611 24.22 -22.77 5.93
N LYS A 612 23.37 -23.47 5.18
CA LYS A 612 23.63 -23.81 3.76
C LYS A 612 23.73 -22.55 2.91
N ARG A 613 22.79 -21.60 3.06
CA ARG A 613 22.83 -20.31 2.35
C ARG A 613 24.06 -19.51 2.72
N HIS A 614 24.38 -19.42 4.01
CA HIS A 614 25.55 -18.72 4.50
C HIS A 614 26.84 -19.27 3.85
N GLN A 615 27.02 -20.59 3.88
CA GLN A 615 28.18 -21.24 3.27
C GLN A 615 28.26 -20.95 1.76
N HIS A 616 27.16 -21.19 1.03
CA HIS A 616 27.11 -20.96 -0.42
C HIS A 616 27.43 -19.49 -0.78
N ASN A 617 26.79 -18.53 -0.12
CA ASN A 617 26.99 -17.12 -0.44
C ASN A 617 28.35 -16.60 0.05
N THR A 618 28.95 -17.23 1.07
CA THR A 618 30.35 -16.96 1.46
C THR A 618 31.30 -17.38 0.35
N GLU A 619 31.07 -18.54 -0.29
CA GLU A 619 31.87 -18.99 -1.43
C GLU A 619 31.70 -18.06 -2.64
N VAL A 620 30.46 -17.63 -2.92
CA VAL A 620 30.14 -16.67 -3.99
C VAL A 620 30.82 -15.31 -3.74
N ALA A 621 30.77 -14.79 -2.51
CA ALA A 621 31.45 -13.55 -2.12
C ALA A 621 32.97 -13.69 -2.17
N SER A 622 33.51 -14.84 -1.76
CA SER A 622 34.95 -15.11 -1.84
C SER A 622 35.44 -15.14 -3.30
N GLU A 623 34.63 -15.65 -4.22
CA GLU A 623 34.94 -15.59 -5.65
C GLU A 623 34.97 -14.16 -6.19
N LEU A 624 34.02 -13.30 -5.76
CA LEU A 624 34.07 -11.87 -6.08
C LEU A 624 35.38 -11.25 -5.58
N HIS A 625 35.73 -11.45 -4.30
CA HIS A 625 36.97 -10.91 -3.75
C HIS A 625 38.22 -11.41 -4.47
N ARG A 626 38.31 -12.70 -4.82
CA ARG A 626 39.43 -13.21 -5.65
C ARG A 626 39.57 -12.47 -6.98
N ARG A 627 38.44 -12.17 -7.64
CA ARG A 627 38.45 -11.41 -8.90
C ARG A 627 38.83 -9.96 -8.68
N LEU A 628 38.25 -9.30 -7.67
CA LEU A 628 38.56 -7.91 -7.32
C LEU A 628 40.03 -7.74 -6.93
N ASP A 629 40.57 -8.67 -6.13
CA ASP A 629 41.98 -8.72 -5.78
C ASP A 629 42.83 -8.88 -7.03
N SER A 630 42.50 -9.83 -7.91
CA SER A 630 43.21 -10.04 -9.18
C SER A 630 43.26 -8.77 -10.04
N VAL A 631 42.13 -8.07 -10.23
CA VAL A 631 42.11 -6.83 -11.03
C VAL A 631 42.82 -5.65 -10.35
N SER A 632 42.90 -5.66 -9.02
CA SER A 632 43.53 -4.57 -8.25
C SER A 632 45.04 -4.44 -8.50
N HIS A 633 45.71 -5.55 -8.90
CA HIS A 633 47.15 -5.60 -9.17
C HIS A 633 47.58 -4.91 -10.48
N GLY A 634 46.63 -4.48 -11.32
CA GLY A 634 46.92 -3.89 -12.63
C GLY A 634 47.29 -4.95 -13.66
N GLY A 635 48.19 -4.62 -14.59
CA GLY A 635 48.64 -5.50 -15.66
C GLY A 635 49.51 -6.67 -15.20
N SER A 636 50.22 -7.30 -16.16
CA SER A 636 51.10 -8.42 -15.82
C SER A 636 52.22 -8.01 -14.87
N GLU A 637 52.72 -8.94 -14.05
CA GLU A 637 53.82 -8.69 -13.10
C GLU A 637 55.06 -8.08 -13.79
N ARG A 638 55.35 -8.50 -15.03
CA ARG A 638 56.40 -7.91 -15.87
C ARG A 638 56.13 -6.44 -16.18
N ALA A 639 54.90 -6.10 -16.56
CA ALA A 639 54.52 -4.71 -16.86
C ALA A 639 54.58 -3.83 -15.60
N VAL A 640 54.10 -4.34 -14.46
CA VAL A 640 54.19 -3.65 -13.16
C VAL A 640 55.64 -3.41 -12.77
N LYS A 641 56.51 -4.44 -12.81
CA LYS A 641 57.95 -4.29 -12.52
C LYS A 641 58.64 -3.28 -13.44
N LEU A 642 58.30 -3.27 -14.73
CA LEU A 642 58.82 -2.29 -15.68
C LEU A 642 58.37 -0.86 -15.35
N HIS A 643 57.09 -0.70 -15.00
CA HIS A 643 56.51 0.59 -14.58
C HIS A 643 57.22 1.14 -13.34
N ARG A 644 57.44 0.28 -12.34
CA ARG A 644 58.20 0.61 -11.14
C ARG A 644 59.64 1.00 -11.41
N LYS A 645 60.32 0.28 -12.31
CA LYS A 645 61.72 0.57 -12.67
C LYS A 645 61.87 1.97 -13.30
N ARG A 646 60.80 2.51 -13.88
CA ARG A 646 60.72 3.88 -14.41
C ARG A 646 60.41 4.92 -13.32
N GLY A 647 60.40 4.53 -12.04
CA GLY A 647 60.12 5.43 -10.92
C GLY A 647 58.65 5.84 -10.79
N LYS A 648 57.73 5.09 -11.41
CA LYS A 648 56.30 5.45 -11.47
C LYS A 648 55.42 4.68 -10.49
N PHE A 649 54.42 5.36 -9.93
CA PHE A 649 53.34 4.76 -9.14
C PHE A 649 52.29 4.11 -10.04
N LEU A 650 51.62 3.07 -9.53
CA LEU A 650 50.43 2.53 -10.18
C LEU A 650 49.25 3.48 -9.98
N VAL A 651 48.29 3.48 -10.90
CA VAL A 651 47.13 4.39 -10.87
C VAL A 651 46.37 4.35 -9.54
N ARG A 652 46.09 3.17 -8.98
CA ARG A 652 45.41 3.04 -7.68
C ARG A 652 46.23 3.60 -6.51
N GLU A 653 47.55 3.57 -6.60
CA GLU A 653 48.41 4.16 -5.57
C GLU A 653 48.49 5.67 -5.68
N ARG A 654 48.48 6.19 -6.92
CA ARG A 654 48.36 7.63 -7.16
C ARG A 654 47.10 8.16 -6.47
N ILE A 655 45.97 7.50 -6.70
CA ILE A 655 44.70 7.86 -6.07
C ILE A 655 44.80 7.79 -4.54
N ARG A 656 45.29 6.67 -3.97
CA ARG A 656 45.46 6.52 -2.52
C ARG A 656 46.36 7.59 -1.88
N LYS A 657 47.32 8.13 -2.62
CA LYS A 657 48.19 9.23 -2.17
C LYS A 657 47.53 10.61 -2.29
N ILE A 658 46.56 10.76 -3.20
CA ILE A 658 45.81 12.01 -3.38
C ILE A 658 44.63 12.10 -2.41
N ILE A 659 43.94 11.00 -2.09
CA ILE A 659 42.78 11.04 -1.18
C ILE A 659 43.20 11.27 0.28
N ASP A 660 42.28 11.77 1.09
CA ASP A 660 42.48 12.03 2.50
C ASP A 660 42.70 10.73 3.29
N GLU A 661 43.67 10.75 4.19
CA GLU A 661 44.00 9.61 5.03
C GLU A 661 42.78 9.19 5.88
N GLY A 662 42.54 7.88 5.95
CA GLY A 662 41.38 7.31 6.65
C GLY A 662 40.07 7.35 5.86
N THR A 663 40.05 7.88 4.64
CA THR A 663 38.86 7.83 3.77
C THR A 663 38.92 6.66 2.78
N ASP A 664 37.74 6.18 2.38
CA ASP A 664 37.62 5.11 1.39
C ASP A 664 37.67 5.66 -0.06
N PHE A 665 38.14 4.81 -0.98
CA PHE A 665 37.98 5.03 -2.42
C PHE A 665 36.88 4.10 -2.97
N LEU A 666 35.79 4.68 -3.45
CA LEU A 666 34.72 3.94 -4.11
C LEU A 666 35.10 3.74 -5.58
N GLU A 667 35.77 2.63 -5.89
CA GLU A 667 36.12 2.26 -7.27
C GLU A 667 34.88 1.75 -8.03
N ILE A 668 34.69 2.24 -9.25
CA ILE A 668 33.49 1.98 -10.07
C ILE A 668 33.85 1.10 -11.28
N SER A 669 32.97 0.16 -11.62
CA SER A 669 33.09 -0.79 -12.74
C SER A 669 34.46 -1.50 -12.76
N GLN A 670 34.86 -2.05 -11.61
CA GLN A 670 36.18 -2.69 -11.40
C GLN A 670 36.43 -3.85 -12.38
N LEU A 671 35.38 -4.60 -12.72
CA LEU A 671 35.42 -5.77 -13.59
C LEU A 671 35.22 -5.45 -15.07
N ALA A 672 35.09 -4.18 -15.48
CA ALA A 672 35.00 -3.83 -16.90
C ALA A 672 36.10 -4.51 -17.72
N GLY A 673 35.78 -5.07 -18.88
CA GLY A 673 36.73 -5.80 -19.73
C GLY A 673 37.20 -7.16 -19.19
N TRP A 674 36.64 -7.66 -18.08
CA TRP A 674 36.98 -9.00 -17.54
C TRP A 674 36.73 -10.09 -18.58
N GLU A 675 37.78 -10.86 -18.88
CA GLU A 675 37.83 -11.90 -19.93
C GLU A 675 37.43 -11.47 -21.36
N MET A 676 37.19 -10.18 -21.60
CA MET A 676 36.90 -9.64 -22.92
C MET A 676 38.19 -9.51 -23.75
N TYR A 677 38.05 -9.46 -25.07
CA TYR A 677 39.14 -9.18 -26.02
C TYR A 677 40.35 -10.13 -25.91
N GLY A 678 40.10 -11.40 -25.53
CA GLY A 678 41.15 -12.39 -25.30
C GLY A 678 41.84 -12.30 -23.93
N GLY A 679 41.32 -11.47 -23.01
CA GLY A 679 41.77 -11.33 -21.63
C GLY A 679 42.90 -10.31 -21.41
N GLY A 680 43.13 -9.98 -20.14
CA GLY A 680 44.16 -9.03 -19.72
C GLY A 680 43.84 -7.55 -20.02
N VAL A 681 42.55 -7.21 -20.04
CA VAL A 681 42.02 -5.84 -20.22
C VAL A 681 41.01 -5.52 -19.11
N HIS A 682 41.21 -6.10 -17.93
CA HIS A 682 40.36 -5.85 -16.77
C HIS A 682 40.40 -4.37 -16.34
N SER A 683 39.37 -3.96 -15.61
CA SER A 683 39.04 -2.56 -15.36
C SER A 683 38.90 -1.70 -16.64
N GLY A 684 38.85 -2.30 -17.83
CA GLY A 684 38.81 -1.59 -19.12
C GLY A 684 40.10 -0.82 -19.46
N GLY A 685 41.21 -1.08 -18.75
CA GLY A 685 42.46 -0.30 -18.86
C GLY A 685 42.39 1.09 -18.19
N THR A 686 41.33 1.39 -17.45
CA THR A 686 41.14 2.69 -16.78
C THR A 686 40.49 2.48 -15.41
N VAL A 687 41.10 3.02 -14.37
CA VAL A 687 40.52 3.06 -13.03
C VAL A 687 39.70 4.34 -12.90
N ILE A 688 38.43 4.19 -12.54
CA ILE A 688 37.56 5.31 -12.21
C ILE A 688 36.99 5.09 -10.81
N GLY A 689 36.69 6.17 -10.11
CA GLY A 689 36.06 6.08 -8.80
C GLY A 689 36.05 7.40 -8.07
N ILE A 690 35.48 7.41 -6.88
CA ILE A 690 35.29 8.64 -6.11
C ILE A 690 36.06 8.52 -4.79
N GLY A 691 36.80 9.57 -4.46
CA GLY A 691 37.53 9.70 -3.20
C GLY A 691 37.36 11.09 -2.61
N VAL A 692 37.72 11.24 -1.33
CA VAL A 692 37.65 12.53 -0.63
C VAL A 692 39.03 13.17 -0.63
N VAL A 693 39.13 14.45 -1.01
CA VAL A 693 40.37 15.23 -1.00
C VAL A 693 40.10 16.57 -0.36
N SER A 694 40.82 16.91 0.71
CA SER A 694 40.60 18.11 1.51
C SER A 694 39.13 18.28 1.92
N GLY A 695 38.48 17.16 2.28
CA GLY A 695 37.05 17.10 2.64
C GLY A 695 36.07 17.28 1.48
N ARG A 696 36.51 17.16 0.21
CA ARG A 696 35.66 17.27 -0.99
C ARG A 696 35.60 15.94 -1.74
N GLU A 697 34.42 15.49 -2.15
CA GLU A 697 34.26 14.30 -3.01
C GLU A 697 34.70 14.63 -4.45
N VAL A 698 35.58 13.81 -5.02
CA VAL A 698 36.26 14.03 -6.31
C VAL A 698 36.20 12.76 -7.16
N MET A 699 35.83 12.91 -8.44
CA MET A 699 35.88 11.83 -9.42
C MET A 699 37.30 11.68 -9.97
N PHE A 700 37.89 10.50 -9.82
CA PHE A 700 39.17 10.14 -10.41
C PHE A 700 38.96 9.34 -11.69
N ILE A 701 39.71 9.68 -12.73
CA ILE A 701 39.75 8.95 -13.99
C ILE A 701 41.22 8.76 -14.36
N GLY A 702 41.73 7.54 -14.21
CA GLY A 702 43.15 7.25 -14.37
C GLY A 702 43.43 6.09 -15.31
N THR A 703 44.33 6.29 -16.25
CA THR A 703 44.74 5.23 -17.18
C THR A 703 45.75 4.30 -16.51
N ASP A 704 45.57 2.99 -16.69
CA ASP A 704 46.54 2.00 -16.22
C ASP A 704 47.53 1.64 -17.32
N ALA A 705 48.68 2.32 -17.32
CA ALA A 705 49.80 2.08 -18.25
C ALA A 705 50.28 0.62 -18.27
N THR A 706 50.07 -0.13 -17.18
CA THR A 706 50.51 -1.53 -17.09
C THR A 706 49.61 -2.48 -17.86
N ILE A 707 48.37 -2.06 -18.17
CA ILE A 707 47.42 -2.80 -18.99
C ILE A 707 47.61 -2.41 -20.45
N LYS A 708 48.31 -3.26 -21.20
CA LYS A 708 48.56 -3.10 -22.65
C LYS A 708 49.16 -1.74 -23.04
N GLY A 709 49.90 -1.09 -22.14
CA GLY A 709 50.51 0.22 -22.39
C GLY A 709 49.57 1.41 -22.17
N GLY A 710 48.45 1.22 -21.46
CA GLY A 710 47.46 2.27 -21.22
C GLY A 710 46.72 2.69 -22.49
N VAL A 711 46.57 1.77 -23.44
CA VAL A 711 45.76 2.01 -24.64
C VAL A 711 44.28 1.80 -24.34
N ALA A 712 43.43 2.63 -24.91
CA ALA A 712 41.99 2.56 -24.70
C ALA A 712 41.33 1.44 -25.53
N PHE A 713 40.37 0.76 -24.91
CA PHE A 713 39.49 -0.24 -25.52
C PHE A 713 38.04 0.27 -25.52
N PRO A 714 37.14 -0.26 -26.36
CA PRO A 714 35.75 0.21 -26.41
C PRO A 714 35.05 0.26 -25.04
N VAL A 715 35.18 -0.80 -24.23
CA VAL A 715 34.62 -0.81 -22.87
C VAL A 715 35.25 0.23 -21.93
N GLY A 716 36.53 0.58 -22.15
CA GLY A 716 37.22 1.63 -21.42
C GLY A 716 36.66 3.02 -21.72
N TYR A 717 36.33 3.30 -22.99
CA TYR A 717 35.64 4.53 -23.39
C TYR A 717 34.26 4.63 -22.74
N LYS A 718 33.48 3.55 -22.80
CA LYS A 718 32.18 3.47 -22.13
C LYS A 718 32.29 3.73 -20.61
N LYS A 719 33.27 3.11 -19.95
CA LYS A 719 33.55 3.31 -18.53
C LYS A 719 33.92 4.77 -18.22
N TRP A 720 34.77 5.39 -19.02
CA TRP A 720 35.14 6.80 -18.88
C TRP A 720 33.93 7.73 -19.06
N LEU A 721 33.11 7.50 -20.09
CA LEU A 721 31.90 8.30 -20.32
C LEU A 721 30.92 8.17 -19.15
N ARG A 722 30.81 6.98 -18.55
CA ARG A 722 30.04 6.78 -17.32
C ARG A 722 30.61 7.57 -16.14
N ALA A 723 31.93 7.64 -15.99
CA ALA A 723 32.56 8.47 -14.95
C ALA A 723 32.21 9.96 -15.11
N GLN A 724 32.23 10.48 -16.34
CA GLN A 724 31.83 11.87 -16.63
C GLN A 724 30.34 12.09 -16.38
N GLU A 725 29.49 11.13 -16.75
CA GLU A 725 28.05 11.19 -16.45
C GLU A 725 27.80 11.27 -14.94
N ILE A 726 28.49 10.45 -14.13
CA ILE A 726 28.40 10.48 -12.66
C ILE A 726 28.93 11.81 -12.11
N ALA A 727 30.06 12.29 -12.61
CA ALA A 727 30.63 13.56 -12.17
C ALA A 727 29.70 14.75 -12.49
N GLU A 728 29.16 14.80 -13.70
CA GLU A 728 28.22 15.84 -14.13
C GLU A 728 26.91 15.78 -13.34
N ALA A 729 26.37 14.57 -13.15
CA ALA A 729 25.15 14.30 -12.38
C ALA A 729 25.24 14.76 -10.92
N ASN A 730 26.42 14.68 -10.32
CA ASN A 730 26.66 14.96 -8.90
C ASN A 730 27.58 16.18 -8.69
N CYS A 731 27.85 16.99 -9.71
CA CYS A 731 28.72 18.17 -9.62
C CYS A 731 30.12 17.90 -8.99
N LEU A 732 30.72 16.76 -9.32
CA LEU A 732 32.03 16.36 -8.78
C LEU A 732 33.17 16.90 -9.64
N PRO A 733 34.19 17.57 -9.05
CA PRO A 733 35.44 17.84 -9.76
C PRO A 733 36.05 16.54 -10.31
N CYS A 734 36.67 16.63 -11.49
CA CYS A 734 37.31 15.52 -12.16
C CYS A 734 38.83 15.66 -12.08
N VAL A 735 39.50 14.59 -11.65
CA VAL A 735 40.97 14.46 -11.69
C VAL A 735 41.36 13.39 -12.70
N TYR A 736 42.07 13.80 -13.74
CA TYR A 736 42.60 12.94 -14.79
C TYR A 736 44.04 12.54 -14.49
N LEU A 737 44.28 11.25 -14.21
CA LEU A 737 45.61 10.69 -13.99
C LEU A 737 46.12 10.04 -15.27
N ILE A 738 46.95 10.76 -16.01
CA ILE A 738 47.26 10.45 -17.40
C ILE A 738 48.60 9.73 -17.51
N ASP A 739 48.54 8.49 -18.03
CA ASP A 739 49.72 7.67 -18.35
C ASP A 739 49.29 6.57 -19.35
N GLY A 740 49.26 6.90 -20.65
CA GLY A 740 48.77 5.96 -21.66
C GLY A 740 48.95 6.40 -23.11
N GLY A 741 49.13 5.43 -24.01
CA GLY A 741 49.45 5.65 -25.42
C GLY A 741 48.29 5.98 -26.36
N GLY A 742 47.13 6.36 -25.84
CA GLY A 742 45.97 6.73 -26.66
C GLY A 742 45.16 5.52 -27.15
N ALA A 743 44.64 5.57 -28.37
CA ALA A 743 43.80 4.50 -28.92
C ALA A 743 44.65 3.32 -29.43
N LYS A 744 44.13 2.10 -29.28
CA LYS A 744 44.78 0.89 -29.80
C LYS A 744 44.65 0.79 -31.33
N LEU A 745 45.79 0.79 -32.05
CA LEU A 745 45.87 0.91 -33.53
C LEU A 745 46.07 -0.41 -34.30
N ASP A 746 46.65 -1.44 -33.68
CA ASP A 746 47.03 -2.73 -34.29
C ASP A 746 45.85 -3.59 -34.78
N ALA A 747 44.62 -3.14 -34.53
CA ALA A 747 43.40 -3.79 -34.99
C ALA A 747 42.74 -3.13 -36.22
N GLN A 748 43.43 -2.19 -36.87
CA GLN A 748 42.98 -1.55 -38.12
C GLN A 748 42.98 -2.50 -39.33
N GLY A 749 43.60 -3.69 -39.24
CA GLY A 749 43.83 -4.58 -40.39
C GLY A 749 43.29 -6.00 -40.22
N GLY A 750 41.96 -6.19 -40.26
CA GLY A 750 41.32 -7.51 -40.41
C GLY A 750 41.65 -8.54 -39.30
N PRO A 751 41.08 -9.77 -39.37
CA PRO A 751 41.40 -10.80 -38.39
C PRO A 751 42.88 -11.16 -38.48
N GLY A 752 43.64 -10.83 -37.43
CA GLY A 752 45.01 -11.31 -37.29
C GLY A 752 45.04 -12.83 -37.44
N LYS A 753 45.97 -13.32 -38.26
CA LYS A 753 46.23 -14.75 -38.48
C LYS A 753 46.55 -15.42 -37.14
N GLY A 754 45.58 -16.09 -36.51
CA GLY A 754 45.95 -17.02 -35.43
C GLY A 754 44.94 -17.34 -34.34
N ASP A 755 43.63 -17.32 -34.55
CA ASP A 755 42.73 -17.89 -33.53
C ASP A 755 41.50 -18.54 -34.15
N LYS A 756 41.58 -19.86 -34.37
CA LYS A 756 40.49 -20.67 -34.93
C LYS A 756 39.56 -21.26 -33.87
N ASP A 757 39.81 -21.01 -32.58
CA ASP A 757 39.09 -21.64 -31.47
C ASP A 757 38.73 -20.64 -30.35
N LYS A 758 37.70 -19.80 -30.48
CA LYS A 758 37.16 -19.06 -29.31
C LYS A 758 35.64 -18.95 -29.26
N LYS A 759 35.04 -19.73 -28.33
CA LYS A 759 33.65 -19.63 -27.82
C LYS A 759 33.40 -18.41 -26.90
N ARG A 760 34.20 -17.35 -26.98
CA ARG A 760 34.02 -16.10 -26.21
C ARG A 760 34.35 -14.93 -27.11
N ASP A 761 33.38 -14.49 -27.91
CA ASP A 761 33.57 -13.39 -28.84
C ASP A 761 32.59 -12.25 -28.56
N LEU A 762 33.13 -11.17 -27.99
CA LEU A 762 32.53 -9.83 -27.92
C LEU A 762 33.33 -8.96 -28.92
N THR A 763 33.22 -9.35 -30.19
CA THR A 763 34.14 -9.04 -31.30
C THR A 763 34.59 -7.59 -31.35
N TYR A 764 35.91 -7.42 -31.40
CA TYR A 764 36.59 -6.18 -31.74
C TYR A 764 36.27 -5.70 -33.18
N SER A 765 35.76 -6.59 -34.05
CA SER A 765 35.51 -6.31 -35.47
C SER A 765 34.38 -5.28 -35.67
N GLY A 766 34.65 -4.21 -36.42
CA GLY A 766 33.68 -3.15 -36.72
C GLY A 766 33.49 -2.06 -35.64
N THR A 767 34.18 -2.14 -34.50
CA THR A 767 33.98 -1.21 -33.37
C THR A 767 34.87 0.04 -33.37
N LEU A 768 35.89 0.11 -34.24
CA LEU A 768 36.83 1.24 -34.32
C LEU A 768 36.16 2.60 -34.62
N PRO A 769 35.22 2.71 -35.59
CA PRO A 769 34.47 3.94 -35.80
C PRO A 769 33.63 4.33 -34.57
N ALA A 770 32.98 3.36 -33.91
CA ALA A 770 32.21 3.59 -32.70
C ALA A 770 33.10 4.09 -31.55
N MET A 771 34.27 3.48 -31.37
CA MET A 771 35.30 3.89 -30.41
C MET A 771 35.80 5.32 -30.67
N PHE A 772 36.01 5.69 -31.93
CA PHE A 772 36.43 7.06 -32.28
C PHE A 772 35.34 8.09 -31.98
N VAL A 773 34.08 7.78 -32.27
CA VAL A 773 32.92 8.64 -31.95
C VAL A 773 32.76 8.80 -30.44
N GLU A 774 32.85 7.72 -29.67
CA GLU A 774 32.79 7.75 -28.20
C GLU A 774 34.00 8.49 -27.60
N GLY A 775 35.19 8.34 -28.16
CA GLY A 775 36.37 9.12 -27.78
C GLY A 775 36.16 10.62 -27.95
N GLY A 776 35.55 11.06 -29.05
CA GLY A 776 35.16 12.46 -29.25
C GLY A 776 34.16 12.98 -28.20
N ARG A 777 33.26 12.12 -27.71
CA ARG A 777 32.29 12.48 -26.67
C ARG A 777 32.96 12.83 -25.34
N GLN A 778 34.10 12.21 -25.01
CA GLN A 778 34.82 12.50 -23.77
C GLN A 778 35.26 13.97 -23.70
N PHE A 779 35.83 14.49 -24.79
CA PHE A 779 36.27 15.88 -24.88
C PHE A 779 35.08 16.84 -24.87
N TYR A 780 34.00 16.50 -25.59
CA TYR A 780 32.77 17.28 -25.59
C TYR A 780 32.20 17.42 -24.17
N ASN A 781 32.10 16.32 -23.43
CA ASN A 781 31.58 16.31 -22.06
C ASN A 781 32.50 17.10 -21.12
N GLN A 782 33.83 16.93 -21.24
CA GLN A 782 34.81 17.69 -20.44
C GLN A 782 34.65 19.20 -20.62
N ALA A 783 34.57 19.68 -21.87
CA ALA A 783 34.32 21.09 -22.16
C ALA A 783 33.00 21.60 -21.55
N ARG A 784 31.93 20.80 -21.65
CA ARG A 784 30.61 21.14 -21.13
C ARG A 784 30.58 21.16 -19.60
N MET A 785 31.29 20.25 -18.95
CA MET A 785 31.40 20.19 -17.49
C MET A 785 32.20 21.38 -16.95
N SER A 786 33.36 21.71 -17.54
CA SER A 786 34.12 22.93 -17.19
C SER A 786 33.25 24.19 -17.37
N ALA A 787 32.51 24.31 -18.48
CA ALA A 787 31.58 25.41 -18.70
C ALA A 787 30.42 25.49 -17.68
N LYS A 788 30.11 24.39 -16.98
CA LYS A 788 29.13 24.34 -15.87
C LYS A 788 29.76 24.66 -14.51
N GLY A 789 31.05 24.95 -14.46
CA GLY A 789 31.81 25.16 -13.22
C GLY A 789 32.21 23.87 -12.50
N ILE A 790 32.16 22.72 -13.19
CA ILE A 790 32.69 21.46 -12.65
C ILE A 790 34.17 21.40 -12.99
N HIS A 791 35.01 21.60 -11.98
CA HIS A 791 36.47 21.72 -12.16
C HIS A 791 37.08 20.46 -12.78
N GLN A 792 37.94 20.65 -13.79
CA GLN A 792 38.68 19.62 -14.52
C GLN A 792 40.17 19.80 -14.23
N ILE A 793 40.83 18.79 -13.67
CA ILE A 793 42.24 18.84 -13.25
C ILE A 793 42.99 17.67 -13.89
N ALA A 794 44.19 17.91 -14.41
CA ALA A 794 45.03 16.85 -14.96
C ALA A 794 46.37 16.72 -14.24
N VAL A 795 46.80 15.46 -14.06
CA VAL A 795 48.17 15.11 -13.66
C VAL A 795 48.75 14.19 -14.73
N VAL A 796 49.70 14.72 -15.50
CA VAL A 796 50.40 14.00 -16.58
C VAL A 796 51.62 13.29 -15.99
N CYS A 797 51.38 12.07 -15.54
CA CYS A 797 52.39 11.17 -14.95
C CYS A 797 53.22 10.43 -16.01
N GLY A 798 52.77 10.46 -17.26
CA GLY A 798 53.42 9.74 -18.34
C GLY A 798 53.04 10.23 -19.71
N MET A 799 53.10 9.30 -20.65
CA MET A 799 52.85 9.61 -22.05
C MET A 799 51.36 9.95 -22.24
N CYS A 800 51.09 11.02 -22.99
CA CYS A 800 49.76 11.47 -23.37
C CYS A 800 49.77 11.85 -24.86
N THR A 801 49.20 10.99 -25.70
CA THR A 801 49.36 11.09 -27.16
C THR A 801 48.03 11.25 -27.90
N ALA A 802 48.12 11.76 -29.14
CA ALA A 802 47.00 11.84 -30.08
C ALA A 802 45.79 12.58 -29.48
N GLY A 803 44.58 12.05 -29.66
CA GLY A 803 43.38 12.67 -29.09
C GLY A 803 43.46 12.84 -27.56
N GLY A 804 44.18 11.97 -26.85
CA GLY A 804 44.34 12.06 -25.39
C GLY A 804 45.02 13.35 -24.93
N ALA A 805 45.85 13.96 -25.78
CA ALA A 805 46.53 15.23 -25.50
C ALA A 805 45.57 16.41 -25.29
N TYR A 806 44.33 16.31 -25.78
CA TYR A 806 43.30 17.33 -25.51
C TYR A 806 42.83 17.31 -24.06
N THR A 807 42.83 16.16 -23.37
CA THR A 807 42.37 16.08 -21.98
C THR A 807 43.11 17.04 -21.03
N PRO A 808 44.46 17.04 -20.95
CA PRO A 808 45.17 18.00 -20.11
C PRO A 808 45.00 19.43 -20.64
N ALA A 809 45.07 19.63 -21.96
CA ALA A 809 44.94 20.97 -22.57
C ALA A 809 43.57 21.64 -22.35
N MET A 810 42.55 20.87 -21.97
CA MET A 810 41.18 21.33 -21.68
C MET A 810 40.86 21.35 -20.18
N CYS A 811 41.82 21.00 -19.31
CA CYS A 811 41.64 21.12 -17.87
C CYS A 811 41.81 22.58 -17.43
N ASP A 812 41.15 22.94 -16.33
CA ASP A 812 41.28 24.25 -15.71
C ASP A 812 42.70 24.43 -15.11
N GLU A 813 43.30 23.33 -14.67
CA GLU A 813 44.69 23.28 -14.22
C GLU A 813 45.36 21.92 -14.52
N THR A 814 46.58 21.97 -15.03
CA THR A 814 47.36 20.81 -15.46
C THR A 814 48.76 20.80 -14.84
N ILE A 815 49.06 19.70 -14.16
CA ILE A 815 50.37 19.39 -13.59
C ILE A 815 51.05 18.35 -14.47
N ILE A 816 52.28 18.61 -14.91
CA ILE A 816 53.09 17.67 -15.70
C ILE A 816 54.37 17.28 -14.97
N VAL A 817 54.64 15.98 -14.90
CA VAL A 817 55.84 15.45 -14.23
C VAL A 817 57.04 15.62 -15.16
N LYS A 818 58.08 16.29 -14.68
CA LYS A 818 59.33 16.48 -15.41
C LYS A 818 59.95 15.13 -15.82
N GLU A 819 60.46 15.06 -17.05
CA GLU A 819 61.11 13.88 -17.68
C GLU A 819 60.21 12.66 -17.89
N ASN A 820 59.16 12.48 -17.09
CA ASN A 820 58.23 11.36 -17.19
C ASN A 820 57.00 11.67 -18.05
N GLY A 821 56.44 12.87 -17.91
CA GLY A 821 55.21 13.31 -18.56
C GLY A 821 55.48 13.91 -19.94
N THR A 822 54.68 13.52 -20.92
CA THR A 822 54.72 14.09 -22.27
C THR A 822 53.31 14.30 -22.84
N VAL A 823 53.08 15.41 -23.54
CA VAL A 823 51.80 15.72 -24.20
C VAL A 823 52.07 16.06 -25.68
N TYR A 824 51.47 15.34 -26.62
CA TYR A 824 51.56 15.70 -28.05
C TYR A 824 50.46 15.06 -28.89
N LEU A 825 50.00 15.76 -29.94
CA LEU A 825 49.04 15.20 -30.90
C LEU A 825 49.67 14.14 -31.82
N GLY A 826 50.96 14.26 -32.10
CA GLY A 826 51.74 13.25 -32.81
C GLY A 826 53.07 13.07 -32.11
N GLY A 827 53.39 11.83 -31.72
CA GLY A 827 54.69 11.56 -31.11
C GLY A 827 55.83 11.67 -32.10
N PRO A 828 57.09 11.64 -31.63
CA PRO A 828 58.26 11.76 -32.48
C PRO A 828 58.23 10.87 -33.74
N PRO A 829 57.82 9.59 -33.68
CA PRO A 829 57.76 8.76 -34.88
C PRO A 829 56.76 9.27 -35.92
N LEU A 830 55.63 9.84 -35.49
CA LEU A 830 54.61 10.36 -36.39
C LEU A 830 55.04 11.70 -36.99
N VAL A 831 55.66 12.59 -36.20
CA VAL A 831 56.22 13.85 -36.69
C VAL A 831 57.29 13.58 -37.74
N LYS A 832 58.20 12.64 -37.48
CA LYS A 832 59.22 12.20 -38.43
C LYS A 832 58.60 11.66 -39.71
N ALA A 833 57.60 10.79 -39.60
CA ALA A 833 56.95 10.18 -40.75
C ALA A 833 56.14 11.20 -41.59
N ALA A 834 55.49 12.17 -40.95
CA ALA A 834 54.60 13.12 -41.62
C ALA A 834 55.33 14.37 -42.17
N THR A 835 56.41 14.80 -41.52
CA THR A 835 57.08 16.09 -41.82
C THR A 835 58.57 15.97 -42.13
N GLY A 836 59.21 14.84 -41.78
CA GLY A 836 60.66 14.64 -41.87
C GLY A 836 61.46 15.22 -40.68
N GLU A 837 60.83 16.01 -39.80
CA GLU A 837 61.46 16.58 -38.61
C GLU A 837 61.90 15.50 -37.62
N ASP A 838 63.13 15.62 -37.12
CA ASP A 838 63.68 14.77 -36.06
C ASP A 838 63.56 15.49 -34.72
N ALA A 839 62.56 15.13 -33.93
CA ALA A 839 62.32 15.69 -32.61
C ALA A 839 62.42 14.60 -31.54
N ASP A 840 62.89 14.92 -30.34
CA ASP A 840 62.84 14.00 -29.20
C ASP A 840 61.56 14.21 -28.36
N GLU A 841 61.21 13.24 -27.51
CA GLU A 841 59.97 13.28 -26.73
C GLU A 841 59.88 14.51 -25.81
N GLN A 842 61.00 14.94 -25.22
CA GLN A 842 61.02 16.04 -24.25
C GLN A 842 61.02 17.40 -24.96
N SER A 843 61.76 17.54 -26.07
CA SER A 843 61.72 18.76 -26.87
C SER A 843 60.36 18.99 -27.53
N LEU A 844 59.67 17.91 -27.90
CA LEU A 844 58.39 17.94 -28.61
C LEU A 844 57.18 18.12 -27.69
N GLY A 845 57.19 17.54 -26.49
CA GLY A 845 56.02 17.53 -25.61
C GLY A 845 56.33 17.38 -24.12
N GLY A 846 57.57 17.60 -23.70
CA GLY A 846 57.97 17.45 -22.30
C GLY A 846 57.49 18.58 -21.39
N ALA A 847 57.59 18.35 -20.08
CA ALA A 847 57.17 19.29 -19.04
C ALA A 847 57.76 20.70 -19.21
N VAL A 848 59.05 20.82 -19.47
CA VAL A 848 59.74 22.11 -19.65
C VAL A 848 59.17 22.84 -20.86
N MET A 849 58.94 22.15 -21.97
CA MET A 849 58.41 22.77 -23.18
C MET A 849 57.01 23.33 -22.93
N HIS A 850 56.11 22.53 -22.35
CA HIS A 850 54.73 22.96 -22.14
C HIS A 850 54.54 24.04 -21.09
N THR A 851 55.38 24.09 -20.06
CA THR A 851 55.28 25.09 -18.98
C THR A 851 56.05 26.38 -19.25
N THR A 852 56.95 26.41 -20.25
CA THR A 852 57.76 27.61 -20.56
C THR A 852 57.57 28.17 -21.97
N LYS A 853 57.10 27.36 -22.92
CA LYS A 853 56.92 27.78 -24.33
C LYS A 853 55.47 27.75 -24.78
N SER A 854 54.81 26.58 -24.71
CA SER A 854 53.48 26.44 -25.31
C SER A 854 52.34 26.87 -24.38
N GLY A 855 52.54 26.84 -23.06
CA GLY A 855 51.50 27.10 -22.06
C GLY A 855 50.41 26.03 -22.02
N THR A 856 50.68 24.81 -22.51
CA THR A 856 49.68 23.72 -22.51
C THR A 856 49.53 23.05 -21.14
N CYS A 857 50.55 23.17 -20.29
CA CYS A 857 50.51 22.72 -18.91
C CYS A 857 50.89 23.88 -18.01
N ASP A 858 50.26 23.99 -16.85
CA ASP A 858 50.36 25.15 -15.97
C ASP A 858 51.48 24.99 -14.96
N GLN A 859 51.64 23.77 -14.41
CA GLN A 859 52.63 23.49 -13.37
C GLN A 859 53.56 22.34 -13.76
N MET A 860 54.85 22.52 -13.48
CA MET A 860 55.87 21.48 -13.62
C MET A 860 56.22 20.90 -12.26
N ALA A 861 56.00 19.60 -12.08
CA ALA A 861 56.43 18.87 -10.90
C ALA A 861 57.80 18.20 -11.12
N PRO A 862 58.74 18.26 -10.17
CA PRO A 862 60.06 17.63 -10.31
C PRO A 862 59.99 16.10 -10.34
N ASP A 863 59.02 15.53 -9.63
CA ASP A 863 58.78 14.10 -9.54
C ASP A 863 57.27 13.82 -9.36
N GLU A 864 56.90 12.55 -9.48
CA GLU A 864 55.49 12.16 -9.41
C GLU A 864 54.89 12.34 -8.02
N GLY A 865 55.64 12.10 -6.93
CA GLY A 865 55.13 12.29 -5.56
C GLY A 865 54.77 13.75 -5.30
N THR A 866 55.64 14.66 -5.70
CA THR A 866 55.38 16.11 -5.66
C THR A 866 54.17 16.49 -6.53
N ALA A 867 54.01 15.89 -7.72
CA ALA A 867 52.85 16.15 -8.58
C ALA A 867 51.51 15.76 -7.92
N LEU A 868 51.48 14.63 -7.20
CA LEU A 868 50.28 14.19 -6.47
C LEU A 868 49.96 15.14 -5.30
N GLN A 869 50.98 15.66 -4.62
CA GLN A 869 50.80 16.68 -3.58
C GLN A 869 50.27 17.99 -4.18
N MET A 870 50.85 18.46 -5.27
CA MET A 870 50.37 19.65 -6.00
C MET A 870 48.91 19.45 -6.43
N CYS A 871 48.52 18.25 -6.87
CA CYS A 871 47.12 17.96 -7.20
C CYS A 871 46.19 18.15 -5.99
N ARG A 872 46.61 17.75 -4.78
CA ARG A 872 45.87 18.04 -3.55
C ARG A 872 45.78 19.53 -3.27
N GLU A 873 46.88 20.27 -3.45
CA GLU A 873 46.93 21.73 -3.27
C GLU A 873 46.00 22.45 -4.25
N VAL A 874 45.94 22.01 -5.51
CA VAL A 874 44.98 22.52 -6.52
C VAL A 874 43.54 22.32 -6.02
N ILE A 875 43.20 21.11 -5.57
CA ILE A 875 41.85 20.78 -5.09
C ILE A 875 41.47 21.59 -3.84
N GLU A 876 42.43 21.81 -2.93
CA GLU A 876 42.27 22.63 -1.73
C GLU A 876 41.93 24.09 -2.08
N ASN A 877 42.55 24.63 -3.14
CA ASN A 877 42.34 26.02 -3.58
C ASN A 877 41.12 26.23 -4.49
N LEU A 878 40.39 25.17 -4.85
CA LEU A 878 39.19 25.32 -5.68
C LEU A 878 38.11 26.14 -4.95
N SER A 879 37.74 27.27 -5.53
CA SER A 879 36.57 28.04 -5.10
C SER A 879 35.25 27.31 -5.43
N GLY A 880 34.13 27.80 -4.87
CA GLY A 880 32.80 27.39 -5.30
C GLY A 880 32.33 26.02 -4.79
N ARG A 881 32.59 25.66 -3.52
CA ARG A 881 31.81 24.60 -2.87
C ARG A 881 30.33 25.00 -2.93
N GLN A 882 29.59 24.41 -3.87
CA GLN A 882 28.14 24.57 -3.92
C GLN A 882 27.57 24.08 -2.59
N PRO A 883 26.57 24.77 -2.01
CA PRO A 883 25.87 24.26 -0.85
C PRO A 883 25.35 22.86 -1.17
N ARG A 884 25.71 21.89 -0.33
CA ARG A 884 25.15 20.54 -0.47
C ARG A 884 23.64 20.61 -0.31
N THR A 885 22.93 19.82 -1.09
CA THR A 885 21.49 19.61 -0.92
C THR A 885 21.22 19.12 0.49
N ILE A 886 20.43 19.89 1.24
CA ILE A 886 20.03 19.56 2.60
C ILE A 886 18.80 18.66 2.51
N LEU A 887 18.94 17.41 2.95
CA LEU A 887 17.79 16.53 3.16
C LEU A 887 17.10 16.90 4.47
N MET A 888 15.78 17.08 4.43
CA MET A 888 15.00 17.23 5.67
C MET A 888 14.90 15.88 6.40
N ASN A 889 14.89 15.90 7.73
CA ASN A 889 14.77 14.71 8.60
C ASN A 889 15.97 13.76 8.56
N THR A 890 17.19 14.27 8.35
CA THR A 890 18.41 13.53 8.69
C THR A 890 18.50 13.31 10.19
N VAL A 891 18.95 12.15 10.61
CA VAL A 891 19.10 11.75 12.03
C VAL A 891 20.52 11.25 12.29
N ALA A 892 20.88 11.04 13.56
CA ALA A 892 22.13 10.38 13.89
C ALA A 892 22.14 8.94 13.34
N PRO A 893 23.25 8.47 12.75
CA PRO A 893 23.35 7.12 12.22
C PRO A 893 23.26 6.09 13.35
N GLU A 894 22.48 5.02 13.13
CA GLU A 894 22.39 3.87 14.02
C GLU A 894 22.64 2.57 13.24
N PRO A 895 23.43 1.61 13.76
CA PRO A 895 23.59 0.32 13.09
C PRO A 895 22.27 -0.45 13.00
N PRO A 896 22.09 -1.34 12.00
CA PRO A 896 20.95 -2.25 11.94
C PRO A 896 20.94 -3.21 13.16
N LEU A 897 19.75 -3.71 13.52
CA LEU A 897 19.60 -4.68 14.61
C LEU A 897 20.26 -6.03 14.31
N TYR A 898 20.30 -6.43 13.04
CA TYR A 898 20.89 -7.70 12.61
C TYR A 898 22.30 -7.50 12.08
N ASP A 899 23.16 -8.45 12.43
CA ASP A 899 24.54 -8.46 11.96
C ASP A 899 24.62 -8.50 10.43
N ARG A 900 25.58 -7.75 9.87
CA ARG A 900 25.75 -7.63 8.42
C ARG A 900 26.06 -8.97 7.76
N GLU A 901 26.77 -9.88 8.44
CA GLU A 901 27.13 -11.20 7.89
C GLU A 901 25.89 -12.07 7.68
N SER A 902 24.82 -11.84 8.46
CA SER A 902 23.56 -12.58 8.33
C SER A 902 22.86 -12.36 6.99
N ILE A 903 23.23 -11.32 6.22
CA ILE A 903 22.68 -11.09 4.88
C ILE A 903 22.99 -12.25 3.93
N LEU A 904 24.15 -12.88 4.08
CA LEU A 904 24.58 -14.03 3.28
C LEU A 904 23.71 -15.27 3.56
N SER A 905 22.97 -15.28 4.65
CA SER A 905 22.10 -16.40 5.03
C SER A 905 20.64 -16.21 4.57
N VAL A 906 20.29 -15.00 4.11
CA VAL A 906 18.95 -14.66 3.62
C VAL A 906 18.81 -15.06 2.15
N VAL A 907 19.84 -14.77 1.35
CA VAL A 907 19.81 -14.93 -0.10
C VAL A 907 19.85 -16.41 -0.47
N PRO A 908 18.91 -16.92 -1.28
CA PRO A 908 18.94 -18.31 -1.71
C PRO A 908 20.00 -18.56 -2.80
N GLU A 909 20.41 -19.82 -2.93
CA GLU A 909 21.40 -20.28 -3.91
C GLU A 909 20.94 -20.16 -5.38
N SER A 910 19.65 -19.95 -5.61
CA SER A 910 19.05 -19.81 -6.93
C SER A 910 18.02 -18.70 -6.93
N THR A 911 18.00 -17.90 -8.01
CA THR A 911 17.01 -16.84 -8.24
C THR A 911 15.58 -17.36 -8.43
N ASN A 912 15.41 -18.66 -8.62
CA ASN A 912 14.08 -19.30 -8.73
C ASN A 912 13.44 -19.56 -7.36
N ILE A 913 14.22 -19.47 -6.28
CA ILE A 913 13.72 -19.65 -4.92
C ILE A 913 13.32 -18.28 -4.38
N PRO A 914 12.04 -18.06 -4.04
CA PRO A 914 11.60 -16.78 -3.50
C PRO A 914 12.16 -16.55 -2.08
N TYR A 915 12.45 -15.28 -1.78
CA TYR A 915 12.77 -14.81 -0.44
C TYR A 915 12.13 -13.43 -0.22
N ASP A 916 11.96 -13.03 1.04
CA ASP A 916 11.35 -11.75 1.40
C ASP A 916 12.42 -10.65 1.42
N ILE A 917 12.28 -9.64 0.56
CA ILE A 917 13.20 -8.51 0.45
C ILE A 917 13.30 -7.69 1.74
N ARG A 918 12.29 -7.78 2.62
CA ARG A 918 12.33 -7.17 3.96
C ARG A 918 13.49 -7.69 4.79
N GLU A 919 13.92 -8.94 4.58
CA GLU A 919 15.09 -9.47 5.26
C GLU A 919 16.37 -8.74 4.84
N VAL A 920 16.48 -8.32 3.57
CA VAL A 920 17.60 -7.48 3.11
C VAL A 920 17.49 -6.07 3.71
N ILE A 921 16.31 -5.46 3.65
CA ILE A 921 16.05 -4.11 4.20
C ILE A 921 16.44 -4.06 5.69
N ALA A 922 16.03 -5.06 6.47
CA ALA A 922 16.33 -5.13 7.89
C ALA A 922 17.84 -5.11 8.22
N ARG A 923 18.72 -5.51 7.29
CA ARG A 923 20.17 -5.57 7.49
C ARG A 923 20.93 -4.38 6.94
N ILE A 924 20.23 -3.45 6.28
CA ILE A 924 20.87 -2.27 5.68
C ILE A 924 20.34 -0.94 6.26
N VAL A 925 19.14 -0.90 6.85
CA VAL A 925 18.54 0.32 7.42
C VAL A 925 18.81 0.49 8.91
N ASP A 926 18.84 1.74 9.36
CA ASP A 926 19.17 2.13 10.74
C ASP A 926 18.20 1.53 11.75
N GLY A 927 18.73 0.88 12.79
CA GLY A 927 17.95 0.18 13.81
C GLY A 927 17.00 -0.90 13.25
N SER A 928 17.21 -1.33 12.00
CA SER A 928 16.27 -2.15 11.23
C SER A 928 14.85 -1.57 11.15
N ARG A 929 14.69 -0.25 11.29
CA ARG A 929 13.40 0.46 11.28
C ARG A 929 12.93 0.72 9.86
N PHE A 930 11.68 0.35 9.57
CA PHE A 930 11.10 0.51 8.25
C PHE A 930 9.61 0.87 8.34
N HIS A 931 9.25 2.06 7.87
CA HIS A 931 7.85 2.46 7.75
C HIS A 931 7.31 2.00 6.40
N GLU A 932 6.72 0.80 6.39
CA GLU A 932 6.20 0.22 5.15
C GLU A 932 4.92 0.92 4.66
N PHE A 933 4.94 1.39 3.43
CA PHE A 933 3.81 1.98 2.72
C PHE A 933 2.94 0.90 2.07
N LYS A 934 1.65 0.90 2.38
CA LYS A 934 0.63 -0.01 1.82
C LYS A 934 1.07 -1.50 1.87
N PRO A 935 1.45 -2.06 3.03
CA PRO A 935 1.99 -3.42 3.11
C PRO A 935 1.04 -4.51 2.58
N LYS A 936 -0.29 -4.29 2.65
CA LYS A 936 -1.33 -5.25 2.23
C LYS A 936 -1.83 -5.06 0.79
N PHE A 937 -1.43 -4.01 0.09
CA PHE A 937 -1.82 -3.75 -1.30
C PHE A 937 -0.60 -3.92 -2.20
N GLY A 938 -0.72 -4.63 -3.33
CA GLY A 938 0.43 -5.00 -4.17
C GLY A 938 1.60 -5.59 -3.36
N PRO A 939 1.39 -6.66 -2.56
CA PRO A 939 2.39 -7.14 -1.59
C PRO A 939 3.66 -7.71 -2.23
N THR A 940 3.67 -7.95 -3.55
CA THR A 940 4.86 -8.38 -4.30
C THR A 940 5.85 -7.25 -4.55
N ILE A 941 5.47 -6.00 -4.27
CA ILE A 941 6.39 -4.86 -4.18
C ILE A 941 6.31 -4.22 -2.80
N VAL A 942 7.44 -4.17 -2.12
CA VAL A 942 7.63 -3.55 -0.81
C VAL A 942 8.05 -2.10 -1.05
N CYS A 943 7.34 -1.15 -0.47
CA CYS A 943 7.66 0.27 -0.55
C CYS A 943 7.66 0.83 0.87
N GLY A 944 8.57 1.72 1.24
CA GLY A 944 8.54 2.30 2.58
C GLY A 944 9.69 3.26 2.85
N PHE A 945 9.58 4.00 3.95
CA PHE A 945 10.58 4.98 4.37
C PHE A 945 11.51 4.40 5.44
N ALA A 946 12.79 4.74 5.36
CA ALA A 946 13.82 4.31 6.30
C ALA A 946 14.94 5.35 6.40
N HIS A 947 15.93 5.06 7.23
CA HIS A 947 17.21 5.76 7.24
C HIS A 947 18.36 4.81 6.93
N ILE A 948 19.38 5.29 6.23
CA ILE A 948 20.65 4.58 6.00
C ILE A 948 21.78 5.53 6.37
N GLU A 949 22.55 5.20 7.41
CA GLU A 949 23.58 6.07 7.98
C GLU A 949 23.04 7.49 8.27
N GLY A 950 21.83 7.57 8.84
CA GLY A 950 21.17 8.83 9.16
C GLY A 950 20.50 9.55 7.98
N TYR A 951 20.70 9.10 6.73
CA TYR A 951 20.05 9.69 5.56
C TYR A 951 18.63 9.13 5.34
N PRO A 952 17.60 9.98 5.19
CA PRO A 952 16.25 9.52 4.90
C PRO A 952 16.15 8.98 3.47
N VAL A 953 15.55 7.80 3.31
CA VAL A 953 15.39 7.13 2.01
C VAL A 953 13.99 6.56 1.85
N GLY A 954 13.49 6.56 0.62
CA GLY A 954 12.37 5.74 0.19
C GLY A 954 12.89 4.47 -0.47
N ILE A 955 12.56 3.30 0.05
CA ILE A 955 13.00 2.01 -0.47
C ILE A 955 11.87 1.33 -1.23
N ILE A 956 12.19 0.79 -2.41
CA ILE A 956 11.31 -0.04 -3.24
C ILE A 956 12.01 -1.38 -3.49
N GLY A 957 11.42 -2.49 -3.07
CA GLY A 957 11.99 -3.84 -3.25
C GLY A 957 10.96 -4.85 -3.74
N ASN A 958 11.39 -5.91 -4.43
CA ASN A 958 10.47 -6.91 -4.99
C ASN A 958 10.49 -8.25 -4.25
N ASN A 959 9.32 -8.86 -4.13
CA ASN A 959 9.12 -10.25 -3.73
C ASN A 959 8.59 -11.06 -4.94
N GLY A 960 9.22 -10.91 -6.11
CA GLY A 960 8.86 -11.62 -7.34
C GLY A 960 8.20 -10.77 -8.42
N MET A 961 7.10 -11.27 -9.00
CA MET A 961 6.43 -10.67 -10.17
C MET A 961 5.64 -9.40 -9.83
N LEU A 962 5.55 -8.48 -10.80
CA LEU A 962 4.74 -7.26 -10.70
C LEU A 962 3.32 -7.46 -11.25
N PHE A 963 2.33 -7.06 -10.46
CA PHE A 963 0.91 -6.99 -10.83
C PHE A 963 0.46 -5.52 -10.98
N SER A 964 -0.75 -5.27 -11.49
CA SER A 964 -1.31 -3.93 -11.68
C SER A 964 -1.32 -3.13 -10.38
N GLU A 965 -1.75 -3.77 -9.29
CA GLU A 965 -1.80 -3.19 -7.95
C GLU A 965 -0.38 -2.85 -7.45
N SER A 966 0.60 -3.67 -7.82
CA SER A 966 2.01 -3.44 -7.47
C SER A 966 2.56 -2.22 -8.22
N ALA A 967 2.30 -2.14 -9.52
CA ALA A 967 2.73 -1.01 -10.34
C ALA A 967 2.09 0.30 -9.86
N ILE A 968 0.79 0.31 -9.57
CA ILE A 968 0.08 1.49 -9.04
C ILE A 968 0.60 1.88 -7.65
N LYS A 969 0.86 0.91 -6.77
CA LYS A 969 1.46 1.15 -5.44
C LYS A 969 2.81 1.84 -5.56
N ALA A 970 3.72 1.27 -6.35
CA ALA A 970 5.06 1.82 -6.50
C ALA A 970 5.03 3.18 -7.20
N THR A 971 4.16 3.36 -8.20
CA THR A 971 3.90 4.66 -8.84
C THR A 971 3.57 5.73 -7.80
N HIS A 972 2.58 5.47 -6.95
CA HIS A 972 2.17 6.41 -5.92
C HIS A 972 3.31 6.68 -4.92
N PHE A 973 4.03 5.64 -4.49
CA PHE A 973 5.14 5.80 -3.57
C PHE A 973 6.29 6.66 -4.14
N VAL A 974 6.67 6.42 -5.40
CA VAL A 974 7.66 7.22 -6.13
C VAL A 974 7.23 8.68 -6.21
N GLN A 975 5.97 8.95 -6.52
CA GLN A 975 5.44 10.31 -6.56
C GLN A 975 5.49 11.01 -5.19
N MET A 976 5.17 10.28 -4.11
CA MET A 976 5.30 10.82 -2.76
C MET A 976 6.75 11.15 -2.39
N CYS A 977 7.70 10.28 -2.71
CA CYS A 977 9.13 10.53 -2.46
C CYS A 977 9.62 11.74 -3.25
N GLY A 978 9.21 11.85 -4.52
CA GLY A 978 9.45 13.02 -5.36
C GLY A 978 8.96 14.32 -4.71
N LYS A 979 7.70 14.34 -4.26
CA LYS A 979 7.10 15.51 -3.60
C LYS A 979 7.79 15.87 -2.27
N ARG A 980 8.34 14.89 -1.55
CA ARG A 980 9.01 15.07 -0.25
C ARG A 980 10.51 15.36 -0.37
N GLY A 981 11.08 15.30 -1.58
CA GLY A 981 12.53 15.42 -1.77
C GLY A 981 13.31 14.26 -1.15
N THR A 982 12.72 13.07 -1.03
CA THR A 982 13.36 11.89 -0.42
C THR A 982 14.04 11.02 -1.50
N PRO A 983 15.37 10.78 -1.43
CA PRO A 983 16.06 9.89 -2.36
C PRO A 983 15.48 8.47 -2.38
N LEU A 984 15.55 7.81 -3.54
CA LEU A 984 14.97 6.49 -3.77
C LEU A 984 16.03 5.39 -3.90
N VAL A 985 15.83 4.27 -3.21
CA VAL A 985 16.64 3.04 -3.30
C VAL A 985 15.80 1.91 -3.86
N PHE A 986 16.23 1.30 -4.96
CA PHE A 986 15.58 0.17 -5.62
C PHE A 986 16.36 -1.12 -5.35
N LEU A 987 15.70 -2.12 -4.76
CA LEU A 987 16.26 -3.44 -4.50
C LEU A 987 15.63 -4.47 -5.45
N HIS A 988 16.34 -4.83 -6.52
CA HIS A 988 15.79 -5.67 -7.58
C HIS A 988 15.83 -7.15 -7.21
N ASN A 989 14.64 -7.74 -7.16
CA ASN A 989 14.43 -9.19 -7.13
C ASN A 989 13.15 -9.52 -7.90
N VAL A 990 13.14 -9.12 -9.18
CA VAL A 990 11.98 -9.09 -10.07
C VAL A 990 12.14 -10.05 -11.23
N THR A 991 11.13 -10.90 -11.43
CA THR A 991 11.06 -11.86 -12.54
C THR A 991 10.31 -11.32 -13.77
N GLY A 992 9.71 -10.13 -13.65
CA GLY A 992 8.98 -9.44 -14.70
C GLY A 992 7.58 -9.03 -14.25
N PHE A 993 6.76 -8.55 -15.19
CA PHE A 993 5.32 -8.37 -14.99
C PHE A 993 4.59 -9.69 -15.20
N ILE A 994 3.45 -9.88 -14.53
CA ILE A 994 2.53 -10.96 -14.86
C ILE A 994 2.01 -10.78 -16.28
N ILE A 995 1.89 -11.89 -17.01
CA ILE A 995 1.40 -11.93 -18.39
C ILE A 995 0.17 -12.83 -18.48
N GLY A 996 -0.76 -12.48 -19.35
CA GLY A 996 -1.96 -13.28 -19.61
C GLY A 996 -3.15 -12.45 -20.03
N THR A 997 -4.10 -13.06 -20.73
CA THR A 997 -5.26 -12.38 -21.33
C THR A 997 -6.04 -11.54 -20.32
N ALA A 998 -6.32 -12.09 -19.13
CA ALA A 998 -7.07 -11.38 -18.09
C ALA A 998 -6.31 -10.15 -17.56
N PHE A 999 -4.99 -10.23 -17.40
CA PHE A 999 -4.16 -9.12 -16.93
C PHE A 999 -4.02 -8.01 -17.97
N GLU A 1000 -3.88 -8.39 -19.25
CA GLU A 1000 -3.87 -7.42 -20.36
C GLU A 1000 -5.21 -6.70 -20.49
N GLN A 1001 -6.33 -7.43 -20.42
CA GLN A 1001 -7.67 -6.85 -20.42
C GLN A 1001 -7.91 -5.97 -19.18
N GLY A 1002 -7.32 -6.32 -18.04
CA GLY A 1002 -7.32 -5.53 -16.82
C GLY A 1002 -6.44 -4.26 -16.88
N GLY A 1003 -5.61 -4.11 -17.90
CA GLY A 1003 -4.78 -2.91 -18.10
C GLY A 1003 -3.38 -2.96 -17.48
N ILE A 1004 -2.81 -4.16 -17.24
CA ILE A 1004 -1.45 -4.32 -16.69
C ILE A 1004 -0.40 -3.47 -17.42
N THR A 1005 -0.50 -3.37 -18.75
CA THR A 1005 0.40 -2.55 -19.57
C THR A 1005 0.28 -1.06 -19.26
N LYS A 1006 -0.94 -0.51 -19.08
CA LYS A 1006 -1.10 0.90 -18.72
C LYS A 1006 -0.63 1.17 -17.30
N ASP A 1007 -0.80 0.23 -16.38
CA ASP A 1007 -0.37 0.38 -14.99
C ASP A 1007 1.16 0.29 -14.85
N GLY A 1008 1.80 -0.63 -15.57
CA GLY A 1008 3.25 -0.69 -15.69
C GLY A 1008 3.83 0.60 -16.29
N ALA A 1009 3.18 1.16 -17.32
CA ALA A 1009 3.60 2.42 -17.92
C ALA A 1009 3.53 3.61 -16.94
N LYS A 1010 2.57 3.65 -16.01
CA LYS A 1010 2.52 4.67 -14.93
C LYS A 1010 3.76 4.59 -14.05
N MET A 1011 4.18 3.37 -13.67
CA MET A 1011 5.36 3.16 -12.83
C MET A 1011 6.64 3.58 -13.55
N VAL A 1012 6.79 3.17 -14.81
CA VAL A 1012 7.91 3.58 -15.67
C VAL A 1012 7.97 5.10 -15.81
N ASN A 1013 6.84 5.76 -16.05
CA ASN A 1013 6.75 7.22 -16.13
C ASN A 1013 7.18 7.88 -14.79
N ALA A 1014 6.64 7.41 -13.66
CA ALA A 1014 6.98 7.95 -12.35
C ALA A 1014 8.47 7.81 -12.04
N VAL A 1015 9.07 6.65 -12.32
CA VAL A 1015 10.49 6.39 -12.07
C VAL A 1015 11.39 7.21 -12.99
N SER A 1016 11.01 7.41 -14.25
CA SER A 1016 11.77 8.26 -15.18
C SER A 1016 11.79 9.72 -14.74
N ASN A 1017 10.67 10.23 -14.22
CA ASN A 1017 10.45 11.67 -14.01
C ASN A 1017 10.54 12.13 -12.55
N VAL A 1018 10.72 11.23 -11.57
CA VAL A 1018 10.78 11.64 -10.16
C VAL A 1018 11.93 12.63 -9.90
N PRO A 1019 11.66 13.77 -9.24
CA PRO A 1019 12.65 14.83 -9.02
C PRO A 1019 13.59 14.56 -7.83
N VAL A 1020 14.10 13.34 -7.68
CA VAL A 1020 15.03 12.94 -6.61
C VAL A 1020 16.10 11.97 -7.12
N PRO A 1021 17.28 11.89 -6.47
CA PRO A 1021 18.28 10.86 -6.79
C PRO A 1021 17.72 9.44 -6.62
N LYS A 1022 18.11 8.55 -7.54
CA LYS A 1022 17.72 7.13 -7.57
C LYS A 1022 18.97 6.25 -7.53
N PHE A 1023 18.95 5.20 -6.72
CA PHE A 1023 20.04 4.22 -6.57
C PHE A 1023 19.47 2.82 -6.71
N SER A 1024 20.14 1.94 -7.45
CA SER A 1024 19.66 0.57 -7.69
C SER A 1024 20.67 -0.47 -7.25
N ILE A 1025 20.20 -1.47 -6.51
CA ILE A 1025 20.96 -2.67 -6.13
C ILE A 1025 20.23 -3.88 -6.69
N VAL A 1026 20.89 -4.63 -7.55
CA VAL A 1026 20.35 -5.90 -8.06
C VAL A 1026 20.80 -7.04 -7.16
N CYS A 1027 19.93 -7.43 -6.24
CA CYS A 1027 20.18 -8.46 -5.22
C CYS A 1027 19.77 -9.88 -5.63
N GLY A 1028 19.03 -10.03 -6.73
CA GLY A 1028 18.57 -11.32 -7.26
C GLY A 1028 18.37 -11.27 -8.76
N GLY A 1029 17.14 -11.58 -9.21
CA GLY A 1029 16.76 -11.43 -10.62
C GLY A 1029 16.37 -10.00 -10.98
N SER A 1030 16.72 -9.55 -12.19
CA SER A 1030 16.14 -8.36 -12.83
C SER A 1030 15.82 -8.68 -14.27
N PHE A 1031 14.58 -9.12 -14.53
CA PHE A 1031 14.17 -9.66 -15.82
C PHE A 1031 13.08 -8.83 -16.52
N GLY A 1032 13.17 -8.79 -17.85
CA GLY A 1032 12.14 -8.25 -18.74
C GLY A 1032 11.74 -6.80 -18.44
N ALA A 1033 10.47 -6.46 -18.65
CA ALA A 1033 9.94 -5.13 -18.38
C ALA A 1033 9.99 -4.74 -16.88
N GLY A 1034 10.16 -5.72 -15.97
CA GLY A 1034 10.36 -5.45 -14.55
C GLY A 1034 11.65 -4.66 -14.27
N ASN A 1035 12.71 -4.92 -15.05
CA ASN A 1035 13.96 -4.16 -14.97
C ASN A 1035 13.75 -2.67 -15.27
N TYR A 1036 12.83 -2.34 -16.19
CA TYR A 1036 12.51 -0.96 -16.54
C TYR A 1036 11.76 -0.26 -15.42
N ALA A 1037 10.73 -0.93 -14.88
CA ALA A 1037 9.93 -0.40 -13.80
C ALA A 1037 10.74 -0.15 -12.51
N MET A 1038 11.76 -0.97 -12.25
CA MET A 1038 12.60 -0.87 -11.05
C MET A 1038 13.79 0.09 -11.19
N ALA A 1039 13.81 0.98 -12.18
CA ALA A 1039 14.95 1.88 -12.42
C ALA A 1039 16.26 1.14 -12.74
N GLY A 1040 16.23 0.20 -13.68
CA GLY A 1040 17.45 -0.43 -14.19
C GLY A 1040 18.42 0.59 -14.83
N PRO A 1041 19.63 0.16 -15.26
CA PRO A 1041 20.73 1.06 -15.62
C PRO A 1041 20.40 2.19 -16.61
N ALA A 1042 19.44 1.98 -17.52
CA ALA A 1042 19.03 2.97 -18.51
C ALA A 1042 18.13 4.11 -17.97
N PHE A 1043 17.71 4.07 -16.70
CA PHE A 1043 16.70 4.98 -16.13
C PHE A 1043 17.29 6.17 -15.38
N GLY A 1044 18.54 6.53 -15.67
CA GLY A 1044 19.21 7.71 -15.11
C GLY A 1044 19.36 7.63 -13.59
N THR A 1045 19.67 6.45 -13.06
CA THR A 1045 20.08 6.29 -11.66
C THR A 1045 21.45 6.93 -11.46
N ARG A 1046 21.69 7.47 -10.26
CA ARG A 1046 23.02 7.97 -9.90
C ARG A 1046 24.01 6.82 -9.90
N PHE A 1047 23.61 5.68 -9.34
CA PHE A 1047 24.40 4.46 -9.31
C PHE A 1047 23.53 3.20 -9.44
N THR A 1048 24.06 2.18 -10.10
CA THR A 1048 23.49 0.82 -10.18
C THR A 1048 24.56 -0.22 -9.88
N PHE A 1049 24.40 -0.98 -8.80
CA PHE A 1049 25.32 -2.06 -8.42
C PHE A 1049 24.64 -3.44 -8.51
N LEU A 1050 25.43 -4.48 -8.71
CA LEU A 1050 25.00 -5.87 -8.69
C LEU A 1050 25.58 -6.60 -7.49
N TRP A 1051 24.84 -7.57 -6.96
CA TRP A 1051 25.44 -8.63 -6.12
C TRP A 1051 26.06 -9.72 -7.01
N PRO A 1052 27.03 -10.50 -6.49
CA PRO A 1052 27.71 -11.53 -7.28
C PRO A 1052 26.79 -12.67 -7.76
N ASN A 1053 25.67 -12.91 -7.07
CA ASN A 1053 24.64 -13.87 -7.46
C ASN A 1053 23.61 -13.30 -8.45
N ALA A 1054 23.65 -12.00 -8.75
CA ALA A 1054 22.62 -11.32 -9.52
C ALA A 1054 22.56 -11.81 -10.98
N LYS A 1055 21.34 -11.76 -11.53
CA LYS A 1055 21.04 -12.13 -12.92
C LYS A 1055 20.24 -11.01 -13.57
N ILE A 1056 20.71 -10.51 -14.71
CA ILE A 1056 20.03 -9.47 -15.50
C ILE A 1056 19.87 -9.90 -16.94
N SER A 1057 18.63 -9.85 -17.46
CA SER A 1057 18.34 -10.28 -18.84
C SER A 1057 16.94 -9.89 -19.32
N VAL A 1058 16.67 -10.10 -20.60
CA VAL A 1058 15.32 -10.02 -21.17
C VAL A 1058 14.40 -11.09 -20.56
N MET A 1059 14.91 -12.31 -20.38
CA MET A 1059 14.18 -13.42 -19.74
C MET A 1059 15.16 -14.49 -19.22
N GLY A 1060 14.67 -15.43 -18.41
CA GLY A 1060 15.47 -16.56 -17.93
C GLY A 1060 15.79 -17.59 -19.02
N GLY A 1061 16.86 -18.36 -18.82
CA GLY A 1061 17.37 -19.30 -19.82
C GLY A 1061 16.38 -20.41 -20.19
N GLU A 1062 15.71 -20.98 -19.20
CA GLU A 1062 14.68 -22.01 -19.40
C GLU A 1062 13.50 -21.48 -20.23
N GLN A 1063 13.01 -20.27 -19.92
CA GLN A 1063 11.93 -19.65 -20.66
C GLN A 1063 12.31 -19.39 -22.11
N ALA A 1064 13.51 -18.83 -22.35
CA ALA A 1064 14.01 -18.57 -23.70
C ALA A 1064 14.13 -19.85 -24.53
N ALA A 1065 14.74 -20.90 -23.95
CA ALA A 1065 14.90 -22.19 -24.59
C ALA A 1065 13.54 -22.85 -24.90
N GLY A 1066 12.56 -22.71 -23.99
CA GLY A 1066 11.17 -23.10 -24.21
C GLY A 1066 10.53 -22.43 -25.42
N VAL A 1067 10.66 -21.10 -25.54
CA VAL A 1067 10.10 -20.33 -26.67
C VAL A 1067 10.73 -20.75 -27.99
N VAL A 1068 12.06 -20.89 -28.05
CA VAL A 1068 12.77 -21.33 -29.26
C VAL A 1068 12.31 -22.72 -29.69
N ALA A 1069 12.14 -23.64 -28.74
CA ALA A 1069 11.60 -24.98 -29.03
C ALA A 1069 10.18 -24.91 -29.62
N ILE A 1070 9.28 -24.12 -29.04
CA ILE A 1070 7.90 -23.94 -29.55
C ILE A 1070 7.88 -23.35 -30.97
N VAL A 1071 8.70 -22.31 -31.23
CA VAL A 1071 8.77 -21.67 -32.55
C VAL A 1071 9.28 -22.66 -33.60
N LYS A 1072 10.33 -23.42 -33.27
CA LYS A 1072 10.88 -24.44 -34.17
C LYS A 1072 9.86 -25.55 -34.44
N GLN A 1073 9.13 -25.99 -33.41
CA GLN A 1073 8.06 -26.98 -33.57
C GLN A 1073 6.94 -26.48 -34.49
N LYS A 1074 6.51 -25.22 -34.33
CA LYS A 1074 5.48 -24.62 -35.20
C LYS A 1074 5.96 -24.47 -36.64
N ALA A 1075 7.23 -24.11 -36.84
CA ALA A 1075 7.83 -24.05 -38.18
C ALA A 1075 7.80 -25.43 -38.86
N LEU A 1076 8.22 -26.48 -38.14
CA LEU A 1076 8.15 -27.86 -38.65
C LEU A 1076 6.72 -28.28 -39.01
N LYS A 1077 5.73 -28.00 -38.15
CA LYS A 1077 4.31 -28.28 -38.45
C LYS A 1077 3.80 -27.54 -39.67
N ARG A 1078 4.15 -26.25 -39.81
CA ARG A 1078 3.77 -25.43 -40.98
C ARG A 1078 4.39 -25.98 -42.26
N ASP A 1079 5.61 -26.49 -42.17
CA ASP A 1079 6.36 -27.03 -43.29
C ASP A 1079 6.03 -28.54 -43.54
N GLY A 1080 5.00 -29.07 -42.86
CA GLY A 1080 4.50 -30.44 -43.05
C GLY A 1080 5.41 -31.55 -42.49
N GLN A 1081 6.39 -31.21 -41.66
CA GLN A 1081 7.36 -32.14 -41.08
C GLN A 1081 6.85 -32.74 -39.75
N GLN A 1082 7.42 -33.89 -39.36
CA GLN A 1082 7.10 -34.54 -38.08
C GLN A 1082 7.58 -33.71 -36.88
N ASP A 1083 6.89 -33.91 -35.77
CA ASP A 1083 7.24 -33.29 -34.49
C ASP A 1083 8.63 -33.76 -34.01
N MET A 1084 9.45 -32.84 -33.48
CA MET A 1084 10.76 -33.20 -32.90
C MET A 1084 10.57 -34.17 -31.71
N PRO A 1085 11.36 -35.27 -31.63
CA PRO A 1085 11.39 -36.12 -30.45
C PRO A 1085 11.81 -35.36 -29.19
N GLU A 1086 11.33 -35.78 -28.01
CA GLU A 1086 11.63 -35.12 -26.72
C GLU A 1086 13.13 -35.00 -26.44
N GLU A 1087 13.92 -36.02 -26.79
CA GLU A 1087 15.38 -35.98 -26.65
C GLU A 1087 16.04 -34.88 -27.49
N MET A 1088 15.54 -34.66 -28.72
CA MET A 1088 16.05 -33.62 -29.61
C MET A 1088 15.66 -32.22 -29.12
N VAL A 1089 14.49 -32.09 -28.49
CA VAL A 1089 14.07 -30.86 -27.80
C VAL A 1089 14.99 -30.57 -26.62
N ALA A 1090 15.35 -31.57 -25.81
CA ALA A 1090 16.28 -31.40 -24.71
C ALA A 1090 17.69 -30.99 -25.19
N MET A 1091 18.20 -31.63 -26.25
CA MET A 1091 19.49 -31.28 -26.87
C MET A 1091 19.50 -29.88 -27.47
N LEU A 1092 18.35 -29.39 -27.98
CA LEU A 1092 18.21 -28.01 -28.47
C LEU A 1092 18.23 -27.01 -27.31
N LYS A 1093 17.54 -27.31 -26.20
CA LYS A 1093 17.39 -26.39 -25.06
C LYS A 1093 18.68 -26.21 -24.26
N LYS A 1094 19.42 -27.29 -23.99
CA LYS A 1094 20.64 -27.28 -23.15
C LYS A 1094 21.65 -26.19 -23.53
N PRO A 1095 22.13 -26.06 -24.80
CA PRO A 1095 23.11 -25.04 -25.16
C PRO A 1095 22.55 -23.62 -25.05
N ILE A 1096 21.24 -23.43 -25.23
CA ILE A 1096 20.58 -22.11 -25.08
C ILE A 1096 20.56 -21.72 -23.61
N ILE A 1097 20.16 -22.64 -22.72
CA ILE A 1097 20.14 -22.42 -21.27
C ILE A 1097 21.56 -22.08 -20.78
N ASP A 1098 22.54 -22.92 -21.11
CA ASP A 1098 23.92 -22.74 -20.65
C ASP A 1098 24.53 -21.43 -21.19
N GLY A 1099 24.25 -21.08 -22.44
CA GLY A 1099 24.68 -19.82 -23.04
C GLY A 1099 24.09 -18.59 -22.35
N ILE A 1100 22.78 -18.61 -22.09
CA ILE A 1100 22.07 -17.50 -21.44
C ILE A 1100 22.47 -17.37 -19.97
N GLU A 1101 22.62 -18.48 -19.23
CA GLU A 1101 23.03 -18.44 -17.83
C GLU A 1101 24.40 -17.78 -17.63
N ASN A 1102 25.31 -17.99 -18.59
CA ASN A 1102 26.62 -17.35 -18.60
C ASN A 1102 26.52 -15.85 -18.93
N SER A 1103 25.77 -15.47 -19.97
CA SER A 1103 25.63 -14.07 -20.40
C SER A 1103 24.79 -13.22 -19.44
N ASN A 1104 23.92 -13.83 -18.65
CA ASN A 1104 23.06 -13.14 -17.68
C ASN A 1104 23.74 -12.86 -16.34
N SER A 1105 24.94 -13.39 -16.11
CA SER A 1105 25.63 -13.27 -14.83
C SER A 1105 26.05 -11.82 -14.52
N ALA A 1106 26.10 -11.46 -13.24
CA ALA A 1106 26.64 -10.18 -12.78
C ALA A 1106 28.04 -9.89 -13.34
N TYR A 1107 28.88 -10.92 -13.47
CA TYR A 1107 30.23 -10.81 -14.04
C TYR A 1107 30.23 -10.47 -15.53
N HIS A 1108 29.33 -11.06 -16.32
CA HIS A 1108 29.21 -10.72 -17.73
C HIS A 1108 28.69 -9.29 -17.91
N SER A 1109 27.72 -8.89 -17.08
CA SER A 1109 27.17 -7.53 -17.08
C SER A 1109 28.24 -6.48 -16.75
N SER A 1110 28.98 -6.71 -15.66
CA SER A 1110 30.01 -5.79 -15.18
C SER A 1110 31.26 -5.79 -16.07
N ALA A 1111 31.58 -6.92 -16.73
CA ALA A 1111 32.56 -6.94 -17.81
C ALA A 1111 32.19 -5.99 -18.94
N GLY A 1112 30.92 -5.91 -19.31
CA GLY A 1112 30.42 -4.96 -20.32
C GLY A 1112 30.24 -3.52 -19.84
N ALA A 1113 30.53 -3.22 -18.56
CA ALA A 1113 30.26 -1.92 -17.92
C ALA A 1113 28.80 -1.45 -18.14
N PHE A 1114 27.83 -2.34 -17.95
CA PHE A 1114 26.39 -1.99 -17.94
C PHE A 1114 25.90 -1.51 -16.57
N ASP A 1115 26.77 -1.63 -15.56
CA ASP A 1115 26.58 -1.28 -14.15
C ASP A 1115 27.82 -0.56 -13.61
N ASP A 1116 27.70 -0.06 -12.39
CA ASP A 1116 28.74 0.67 -11.67
C ASP A 1116 29.62 -0.25 -10.80
N GLY A 1117 29.40 -1.57 -10.83
CA GLY A 1117 30.23 -2.56 -10.16
C GLY A 1117 29.45 -3.70 -9.50
N VAL A 1118 30.18 -4.77 -9.18
CA VAL A 1118 29.68 -5.87 -8.35
C VAL A 1118 30.18 -5.67 -6.93
N ILE A 1119 29.27 -5.61 -5.96
CA ILE A 1119 29.58 -5.39 -4.55
C ILE A 1119 29.28 -6.64 -3.72
N ASP A 1120 30.03 -6.84 -2.64
CA ASP A 1120 29.67 -7.83 -1.63
C ASP A 1120 28.32 -7.44 -1.00
N PRO A 1121 27.35 -8.36 -0.84
CA PRO A 1121 26.09 -8.06 -0.17
C PRO A 1121 26.25 -7.37 1.18
N ARG A 1122 27.30 -7.69 1.95
CA ARG A 1122 27.60 -7.12 3.28
C ARG A 1122 27.97 -5.64 3.22
N ASP A 1123 28.49 -5.17 2.09
CA ASP A 1123 28.90 -3.77 1.90
C ASP A 1123 27.76 -2.87 1.39
N THR A 1124 26.59 -3.43 1.09
CA THR A 1124 25.43 -2.69 0.53
C THR A 1124 25.11 -1.41 1.30
N ARG A 1125 25.08 -1.48 2.65
CA ARG A 1125 24.79 -0.33 3.51
C ARG A 1125 25.82 0.79 3.36
N LYS A 1126 27.11 0.42 3.44
CA LYS A 1126 28.24 1.35 3.31
C LYS A 1126 28.23 2.04 1.94
N VAL A 1127 28.07 1.26 0.88
CA VAL A 1127 28.03 1.75 -0.50
C VAL A 1127 26.86 2.70 -0.69
N LEU A 1128 25.65 2.34 -0.22
CA LEU A 1128 24.47 3.21 -0.30
C LEU A 1128 24.70 4.55 0.41
N ALA A 1129 25.29 4.55 1.61
CA ALA A 1129 25.60 5.78 2.33
C ALA A 1129 26.58 6.68 1.56
N GLN A 1130 27.64 6.10 0.98
CA GLN A 1130 28.60 6.84 0.14
C GLN A 1130 27.90 7.48 -1.07
N VAL A 1131 27.10 6.72 -1.82
CA VAL A 1131 26.46 7.25 -3.03
C VAL A 1131 25.33 8.24 -2.74
N ILE A 1132 24.64 8.09 -1.60
CA ILE A 1132 23.69 9.11 -1.13
C ILE A 1132 24.45 10.41 -0.82
N SER A 1133 25.53 10.34 -0.04
CA SER A 1133 26.40 11.49 0.23
C SER A 1133 26.84 12.18 -1.06
N ILE A 1134 27.40 11.43 -2.01
CA ILE A 1134 27.85 11.93 -3.31
C ILE A 1134 26.73 12.69 -4.04
N SER A 1135 25.49 12.17 -4.01
CA SER A 1135 24.37 12.80 -4.69
C SER A 1135 23.97 14.17 -4.14
N LEU A 1136 24.33 14.47 -2.88
CA LEU A 1136 24.01 15.73 -2.24
C LEU A 1136 24.90 16.89 -2.71
N ASN A 1137 25.93 16.65 -3.52
CA ASN A 1137 26.70 17.75 -4.15
C ASN A 1137 25.93 18.45 -5.27
N ALA A 1138 24.84 17.85 -5.77
CA ALA A 1138 23.99 18.45 -6.79
C ALA A 1138 22.61 18.81 -6.21
N PRO A 1139 21.95 19.86 -6.73
CA PRO A 1139 20.55 20.14 -6.42
C PRO A 1139 19.65 18.97 -6.85
N LEU A 1140 18.48 18.86 -6.20
CA LEU A 1140 17.46 17.91 -6.63
C LEU A 1140 17.04 18.20 -8.10
N PRO A 1141 16.83 17.17 -8.94
CA PRO A 1141 16.37 17.36 -10.31
C PRO A 1141 15.04 18.13 -10.38
N GLN A 1142 14.86 18.98 -11.38
CA GLN A 1142 13.62 19.78 -11.57
C GLN A 1142 12.68 19.16 -12.62
N ASN A 1143 12.52 17.83 -12.59
CA ASN A 1143 11.72 17.12 -13.59
C ASN A 1143 10.21 17.22 -13.28
N GLU A 1144 9.40 17.36 -14.33
CA GLU A 1144 7.95 17.24 -14.25
C GLU A 1144 7.48 15.84 -14.67
N TYR A 1145 6.35 15.41 -14.13
CA TYR A 1145 5.72 14.15 -14.49
C TYR A 1145 5.03 14.24 -15.86
N GLY A 1146 5.26 13.24 -16.72
CA GLY A 1146 4.52 13.11 -17.99
C GLY A 1146 3.08 12.64 -17.79
N VAL A 1147 2.31 12.48 -18.87
CA VAL A 1147 0.90 12.07 -18.81
C VAL A 1147 0.74 10.63 -18.32
N PHE A 1148 -0.14 10.43 -17.33
CA PHE A 1148 -0.53 9.10 -16.82
C PHE A 1148 -1.80 8.63 -17.53
N ARG A 1149 -1.79 7.42 -18.10
CA ARG A 1149 -2.98 6.82 -18.70
C ARG A 1149 -3.83 6.17 -17.61
N MET A 1150 -4.85 6.87 -17.11
CA MET A 1150 -5.65 6.43 -15.96
C MET A 1150 -6.41 5.12 -16.20
#